data_AF-A0A3R6UPJ1-F1
#
_entry.id   AF-A0A3R6UPJ1-F1
#
_cell.length_a   1.000
_cell.length_b   1.000
_cell.length_c   1.000
_cell.angle_alpha   90.00
_cell.angle_beta   90.00
_cell.angle_gamma   90.00
#
_symmetry.space_group_name_H-M   'P 1'
#
loop_
_entity.id
_entity.type
_entity.pdbx_description
1 polymer ?
#
loop_
_entity_poly.entity_id
_entity_poly.type
_entity_poly.pdbx_seq_one_letter_code
_entity_poly.pdbx_strand_id
1 'polypeptide(L)'
;MIQVTMYARFKKRLGDVNLIDVLDDIRTGKYAPSVNRIRVYMDKGNADAADTLKKGLPAITLSATYSGQRLDKFMNRYNPLIILDFDKQKKEDLPRLLELTREAPYTVACWISPRGMGIKAIVYPVVGMELVPANHKAVYKRVREWYEHRLGIEADASGSDPGRLCIVSYDPNLYLSPRFVPWLKGEGSLPEGLPQIEPVIPDEVTRLLTSARKKTTRKMVYAEGNRNNYVHLFAGHCNRLGIRREEVERYAAGSFADLSPEERLQAIGSAYAHTEQHATKQAAATSGRGNGFVGQIQDFLAGHFELRRNVVRNKVEYRDPEDGGKEFCAVTDYWENSVWCALQKSGVYCRLSDLRSVIHSDFSPEYNPFKSYFESLPPWDGVTDAIARLAATVDTTRPDFWAKCLKKWLVAVVACAINERKANHTVLLLSGAQGIGKTTWLRNLVPPALRSYMYSGNLDPIDKDASLMMSDCFLVILDELSGQSKMELNRMKAMITKDAILERRPYARNAELFVRRASFAATVNDSQVLTDHTGSRRFLCFETLRIDYTAEVDHNAVYAQALALYREGFCYWFANDDIAELNDNNETFQQLCPEAELLFTYFRKPTRFENPLLLSTSEILTRIAERTRFNATTTSVIQLGKVLKSSGFEMQKKHGKRLYSVIELSHDQVVARQRGLGNDSEDSGDLSENEPDNEENMCDPKLPF
;
A
#
# COMPACT_ATOMS: atom_id res chain seq x y z
N MET A 1 -42.88 -10.37 -7.32
CA MET A 1 -42.02 -11.31 -8.08
C MET A 1 -40.56 -11.12 -7.70
N ILE A 2 -39.80 -12.22 -7.62
CA ILE A 2 -38.36 -12.17 -7.31
C ILE A 2 -37.58 -11.81 -8.56
N GLN A 3 -36.83 -10.71 -8.51
CA GLN A 3 -35.98 -10.24 -9.60
C GLN A 3 -34.55 -10.76 -9.45
N VAL A 4 -33.91 -11.12 -10.56
CA VAL A 4 -32.51 -11.50 -10.64
C VAL A 4 -31.82 -10.73 -11.76
N THR A 5 -30.54 -10.37 -11.61
CA THR A 5 -29.82 -9.65 -12.65
C THR A 5 -29.22 -10.64 -13.65
N MET A 6 -29.52 -10.45 -14.94
CA MET A 6 -29.01 -11.27 -16.04
C MET A 6 -27.79 -10.64 -16.71
N TYR A 7 -26.84 -11.49 -17.13
CA TYR A 7 -25.58 -11.10 -17.74
C TYR A 7 -25.30 -11.91 -19.01
N ALA A 8 -24.77 -11.24 -20.04
CA ALA A 8 -24.13 -11.86 -21.19
C ALA A 8 -22.61 -11.92 -21.00
N ARG A 9 -22.00 -13.05 -21.38
CA ARG A 9 -20.54 -13.28 -21.31
C ARG A 9 -19.95 -12.90 -19.93
N PHE A 10 -20.73 -13.13 -18.87
CA PHE A 10 -20.39 -12.92 -17.45
C PHE A 10 -20.09 -11.48 -17.00
N LYS A 11 -20.09 -10.50 -17.91
CA LYS A 11 -19.73 -9.10 -17.62
C LYS A 11 -20.81 -8.10 -18.04
N LYS A 12 -21.45 -8.30 -19.20
CA LYS A 12 -22.40 -7.33 -19.75
C LYS A 12 -23.77 -7.53 -19.09
N ARG A 13 -24.19 -6.59 -18.24
CA ARG A 13 -25.54 -6.58 -17.64
C ARG A 13 -26.59 -6.44 -18.75
N LEU A 14 -27.59 -7.33 -18.75
CA LEU A 14 -28.74 -7.31 -19.67
C LEU A 14 -29.99 -6.68 -19.03
N GLY A 15 -30.04 -6.62 -17.70
CA GLY A 15 -31.18 -6.10 -16.95
C GLY A 15 -31.60 -7.04 -15.83
N ASP A 16 -32.61 -6.63 -15.08
CA ASP A 16 -33.25 -7.49 -14.07
C ASP A 16 -34.45 -8.19 -14.72
N VAL A 17 -34.61 -9.49 -14.44
CA VAL A 17 -35.67 -10.36 -14.97
C VAL A 17 -36.31 -11.14 -13.84
N ASN A 18 -37.57 -11.57 -14.00
CA ASN A 18 -38.19 -12.42 -12.98
C ASN A 18 -37.51 -13.80 -12.97
N LEU A 19 -37.20 -14.30 -11.77
CA LEU A 19 -36.61 -15.63 -11.62
C LEU A 19 -37.52 -16.73 -12.19
N ILE A 20 -38.84 -16.60 -12.02
CA ILE A 20 -39.81 -17.59 -12.52
C ILE A 20 -39.75 -17.73 -14.04
N ASP A 21 -39.59 -16.61 -14.76
CA ASP A 21 -39.50 -16.61 -16.23
C ASP A 21 -38.20 -17.27 -16.70
N VAL A 22 -37.09 -17.07 -15.98
CA VAL A 22 -35.82 -17.74 -16.31
C VAL A 22 -35.91 -19.25 -16.07
N LEU A 23 -36.58 -19.68 -15.01
CA LEU A 23 -36.80 -21.12 -14.76
C LEU A 23 -37.72 -21.73 -15.83
N ASP A 24 -38.73 -20.98 -16.28
CA ASP A 24 -39.59 -21.42 -17.38
C ASP A 24 -38.84 -21.47 -18.72
N ASP A 25 -37.96 -20.51 -19.01
CA ASP A 25 -37.07 -20.50 -20.18
C ASP A 25 -36.14 -21.74 -20.21
N ILE A 26 -35.63 -22.16 -19.05
CA ILE A 26 -34.80 -23.37 -18.90
C ILE A 26 -35.63 -24.63 -19.18
N ARG A 27 -36.89 -24.65 -18.74
CA ARG A 27 -37.81 -25.79 -18.87
C ARG A 27 -38.39 -25.94 -20.28
N THR A 28 -38.84 -24.83 -20.87
CA THR A 28 -39.50 -24.79 -22.20
C THR A 28 -38.53 -24.87 -23.36
N GLY A 29 -37.24 -24.67 -23.11
CA GLY A 29 -36.19 -24.94 -24.10
C GLY A 29 -35.69 -23.74 -24.89
N LYS A 30 -35.87 -22.51 -24.39
CA LYS A 30 -35.27 -21.30 -24.99
C LYS A 30 -33.75 -21.44 -25.21
N TYR A 31 -33.06 -22.11 -24.30
CA TYR A 31 -31.61 -22.34 -24.38
C TYR A 31 -31.22 -23.72 -24.95
N ALA A 32 -32.20 -24.54 -25.38
CA ALA A 32 -31.97 -25.92 -25.82
C ALA A 32 -30.94 -26.04 -26.97
N PRO A 33 -30.98 -25.21 -28.04
CA PRO A 33 -30.01 -25.35 -29.14
C PRO A 33 -28.56 -25.19 -28.69
N SER A 34 -28.29 -24.20 -27.82
CA SER A 34 -26.95 -23.92 -27.30
C SER A 34 -26.48 -24.98 -26.30
N VAL A 35 -27.37 -25.40 -25.39
CA VAL A 35 -27.05 -26.40 -24.36
C VAL A 35 -26.85 -27.79 -24.97
N ASN A 36 -27.67 -28.17 -25.95
CA ASN A 36 -27.51 -29.46 -26.64
C ASN A 36 -26.18 -29.51 -27.41
N ARG A 37 -25.72 -28.42 -28.04
CA ARG A 37 -24.37 -28.38 -28.65
C ARG A 37 -23.27 -28.59 -27.62
N ILE A 38 -23.38 -28.01 -26.43
CA ILE A 38 -22.41 -28.22 -25.33
C ILE A 38 -22.38 -29.70 -24.95
N ARG A 39 -23.54 -30.33 -24.76
CA ARG A 39 -23.66 -31.75 -24.40
C ARG A 39 -23.09 -32.67 -25.48
N VAL A 40 -23.31 -32.38 -26.77
CA VAL A 40 -22.70 -33.13 -27.88
C VAL A 40 -21.17 -33.09 -27.84
N TYR A 41 -20.56 -31.95 -27.52
CA TYR A 41 -19.10 -31.87 -27.38
C TYR A 41 -18.59 -32.64 -26.15
N MET A 42 -19.34 -32.62 -25.04
CA MET A 42 -19.03 -33.43 -23.87
C MET A 42 -19.08 -34.94 -24.19
N ASP A 43 -20.10 -35.38 -24.94
CA ASP A 43 -20.25 -36.78 -25.36
C ASP A 43 -19.14 -37.23 -26.31
N LYS A 44 -18.58 -36.30 -27.11
CA LYS A 44 -17.41 -36.52 -27.96
C LYS A 44 -16.07 -36.42 -27.22
N GLY A 45 -16.07 -36.22 -25.91
CA GLY A 45 -14.85 -36.08 -25.10
C GLY A 45 -14.10 -34.75 -25.30
N ASN A 46 -14.72 -33.74 -25.93
CA ASN A 46 -14.09 -32.43 -26.20
C ASN A 46 -14.57 -31.38 -25.19
N ALA A 47 -13.99 -31.42 -23.99
CA ALA A 47 -14.35 -30.52 -22.88
C ALA A 47 -14.03 -29.04 -23.17
N ASP A 48 -12.97 -28.74 -23.92
CA ASP A 48 -12.54 -27.37 -24.20
C ASP A 48 -13.52 -26.63 -25.13
N ALA A 49 -14.03 -27.32 -26.15
CA ALA A 49 -15.05 -26.77 -27.04
C ALA A 49 -16.37 -26.55 -26.27
N ALA A 50 -16.75 -27.50 -25.42
CA ALA A 50 -17.92 -27.37 -24.55
C ALA A 50 -17.81 -26.15 -23.62
N ASP A 51 -16.61 -25.87 -23.08
CA ASP A 51 -16.37 -24.72 -22.21
C ASP A 51 -16.40 -23.38 -22.92
N THR A 52 -15.90 -23.35 -24.14
CA THR A 52 -15.96 -22.16 -24.97
C THR A 52 -17.41 -21.77 -25.27
N LEU A 53 -18.26 -22.76 -25.61
CA LEU A 53 -19.69 -22.54 -25.83
C LEU A 53 -20.44 -22.18 -24.54
N LYS A 54 -20.12 -22.83 -23.42
CA LYS A 54 -20.71 -22.55 -22.10
C LYS A 54 -20.50 -21.08 -21.69
N LYS A 55 -19.34 -20.49 -21.99
CA LYS A 55 -19.05 -19.06 -21.73
C LYS A 55 -19.94 -18.09 -22.51
N GLY A 56 -20.56 -18.55 -23.61
CA GLY A 56 -21.47 -17.77 -24.42
C GLY A 56 -22.91 -17.72 -23.87
N LEU A 57 -23.29 -18.63 -22.98
CA LEU A 57 -24.64 -18.66 -22.39
C LEU A 57 -24.86 -17.47 -21.44
N PRO A 58 -26.10 -16.97 -21.35
CA PRO A 58 -26.49 -16.03 -20.30
C PRO A 58 -26.29 -16.63 -18.89
N ALA A 59 -26.11 -15.76 -17.91
CA ALA A 59 -26.02 -16.15 -16.51
C ALA A 59 -26.73 -15.14 -15.62
N ILE A 60 -27.25 -15.61 -14.48
CA ILE A 60 -28.01 -14.80 -13.52
C ILE A 60 -27.31 -14.75 -12.16
N THR A 61 -27.51 -13.68 -11.40
CA THR A 61 -27.16 -13.62 -9.97
C THR A 61 -28.41 -13.90 -9.13
N LEU A 62 -28.42 -15.03 -8.42
CA LEU A 62 -29.58 -15.48 -7.67
C LEU A 62 -29.73 -14.77 -6.32
N SER A 63 -28.61 -14.61 -5.62
CA SER A 63 -28.60 -14.12 -4.23
C SER A 63 -28.62 -12.59 -4.11
N ALA A 64 -28.50 -11.87 -5.22
CA ALA A 64 -28.56 -10.41 -5.24
C ALA A 64 -28.83 -9.86 -6.65
N THR A 65 -29.40 -8.65 -6.72
CA THR A 65 -29.46 -7.84 -7.94
C THR A 65 -28.45 -6.69 -7.88
N TYR A 66 -27.98 -6.23 -9.05
CA TYR A 66 -26.90 -5.24 -9.14
C TYR A 66 -27.16 -4.14 -10.16
N SER A 67 -26.77 -2.90 -9.84
CA SER A 67 -26.66 -1.76 -10.76
C SER A 67 -25.28 -1.70 -11.40
N GLY A 68 -25.10 -2.45 -12.50
CA GLY A 68 -23.84 -2.45 -13.26
C GLY A 68 -22.94 -3.64 -12.92
N GLN A 69 -21.95 -3.46 -12.04
CA GLN A 69 -20.95 -4.50 -11.71
C GLN A 69 -21.40 -5.37 -10.52
N ARG A 70 -20.90 -6.61 -10.47
CA ARG A 70 -21.16 -7.59 -9.38
C ARG A 70 -20.21 -7.36 -8.20
N LEU A 71 -20.36 -6.20 -7.54
CA LEU A 71 -19.62 -5.82 -6.33
C LEU A 71 -20.61 -5.28 -5.29
N ASP A 72 -20.30 -5.42 -4.01
CA ASP A 72 -21.19 -5.05 -2.90
C ASP A 72 -21.73 -3.62 -3.00
N LYS A 73 -20.89 -2.65 -3.38
CA LYS A 73 -21.28 -1.24 -3.55
C LYS A 73 -22.32 -0.97 -4.64
N PHE A 74 -22.53 -1.92 -5.54
CA PHE A 74 -23.51 -1.86 -6.62
C PHE A 74 -24.66 -2.83 -6.40
N MET A 75 -24.77 -3.45 -5.22
CA MET A 75 -25.88 -4.33 -4.87
C MET A 75 -27.14 -3.50 -4.63
N ASN A 76 -28.18 -3.74 -5.44
CA ASN A 76 -29.47 -3.07 -5.30
C ASN A 76 -30.34 -3.75 -4.25
N ARG A 77 -30.36 -5.08 -4.27
CA ARG A 77 -31.21 -5.89 -3.40
C ARG A 77 -30.54 -7.22 -3.11
N TYR A 78 -30.63 -7.65 -1.86
CA TYR A 78 -30.29 -9.01 -1.46
C TYR A 78 -31.51 -9.93 -1.62
N ASN A 79 -31.29 -11.06 -2.26
CA ASN A 79 -32.28 -12.12 -2.40
C ASN A 79 -31.81 -13.32 -1.56
N PRO A 80 -32.56 -13.76 -0.55
CA PRO A 80 -32.13 -14.84 0.34
C PRO A 80 -32.33 -16.22 -0.33
N LEU A 81 -31.79 -16.41 -1.52
CA LEU A 81 -31.78 -17.66 -2.27
C LEU A 81 -30.34 -18.13 -2.43
N ILE A 82 -30.09 -19.40 -2.14
CA ILE A 82 -28.78 -20.04 -2.26
C ILE A 82 -28.73 -20.88 -3.52
N ILE A 83 -27.67 -20.74 -4.30
CA ILE A 83 -27.38 -21.61 -5.44
C ILE A 83 -26.34 -22.66 -5.03
N LEU A 84 -26.68 -23.93 -5.21
CA LEU A 84 -25.76 -25.06 -5.09
C LEU A 84 -25.48 -25.64 -6.46
N ASP A 85 -24.21 -25.96 -6.70
CA ASP A 85 -23.72 -26.52 -7.96
C ASP A 85 -22.94 -27.80 -7.66
N PHE A 86 -23.43 -28.92 -8.18
CA PHE A 86 -22.83 -30.24 -8.01
C PHE A 86 -22.37 -30.74 -9.38
N ASP A 87 -21.14 -30.38 -9.76
CA ASP A 87 -20.54 -30.76 -11.04
C ASP A 87 -19.76 -32.09 -10.93
N LYS A 88 -19.33 -32.63 -12.09
CA LYS A 88 -18.49 -33.84 -12.22
C LYS A 88 -19.15 -35.14 -11.72
N GLN A 89 -20.46 -35.25 -11.89
CA GLN A 89 -21.22 -36.46 -11.54
C GLN A 89 -21.37 -37.38 -12.76
N LYS A 90 -21.46 -38.70 -12.53
CA LYS A 90 -21.78 -39.66 -13.59
C LYS A 90 -23.23 -39.46 -14.02
N LYS A 91 -23.53 -39.66 -15.30
CA LYS A 91 -24.89 -39.48 -15.84
C LYS A 91 -25.90 -40.43 -15.18
N GLU A 92 -25.46 -41.65 -14.84
CA GLU A 92 -26.28 -42.66 -14.15
C GLU A 92 -26.74 -42.21 -12.76
N ASP A 93 -25.96 -41.37 -12.08
CA ASP A 93 -26.28 -40.89 -10.72
C ASP A 93 -27.27 -39.73 -10.71
N LEU A 94 -27.42 -39.01 -11.84
CA LEU A 94 -28.23 -37.79 -11.91
C LEU A 94 -29.69 -37.99 -11.53
N PRO A 95 -30.40 -39.06 -11.99
CA PRO A 95 -31.78 -39.29 -11.59
C PRO A 95 -31.95 -39.41 -10.06
N ARG A 96 -31.10 -40.22 -9.40
CA ARG A 96 -31.10 -40.41 -7.95
C ARG A 96 -30.79 -39.10 -7.21
N LEU A 97 -29.79 -38.36 -7.67
CA LEU A 97 -29.40 -37.09 -7.06
C LEU A 97 -30.48 -36.02 -7.20
N LEU A 98 -31.15 -35.94 -8.35
CA LEU A 98 -32.29 -35.05 -8.58
C LEU A 98 -33.46 -35.43 -7.66
N GLU A 99 -33.79 -36.72 -7.53
CA GLU A 99 -34.85 -37.19 -6.63
C GLU A 99 -34.58 -36.78 -5.16
N LEU A 100 -33.39 -37.08 -4.64
CA LEU A 100 -33.00 -36.67 -3.29
C LEU A 100 -33.03 -35.15 -3.09
N THR A 101 -32.69 -34.38 -4.13
CA THR A 101 -32.74 -32.91 -4.11
C THR A 101 -34.19 -32.42 -4.11
N ARG A 102 -35.09 -33.05 -4.86
CA ARG A 102 -36.52 -32.68 -4.97
C ARG A 102 -37.27 -32.88 -3.66
N GLU A 103 -36.94 -33.95 -2.93
CA GLU A 103 -37.54 -34.28 -1.63
C GLU A 103 -37.15 -33.31 -0.51
N ALA A 104 -36.04 -32.59 -0.66
CA ALA A 104 -35.60 -31.65 0.36
C ALA A 104 -36.61 -30.48 0.47
N PRO A 105 -37.15 -30.18 1.67
CA PRO A 105 -38.24 -29.22 1.83
C PRO A 105 -37.85 -27.78 1.48
N TYR A 106 -36.55 -27.51 1.42
CA TYR A 106 -35.94 -26.20 1.15
C TYR A 106 -35.68 -25.96 -0.34
N THR A 107 -35.78 -27.00 -1.17
CA THR A 107 -35.50 -26.90 -2.61
C THR A 107 -36.60 -26.10 -3.30
N VAL A 108 -36.21 -24.96 -3.86
CA VAL A 108 -37.09 -24.09 -4.66
C VAL A 108 -37.18 -24.64 -6.08
N ALA A 109 -36.03 -24.94 -6.69
CA ALA A 109 -35.94 -25.53 -8.02
C ALA A 109 -34.64 -26.33 -8.18
N CYS A 110 -34.65 -27.37 -9.02
CA CYS A 110 -33.42 -28.08 -9.39
C CYS A 110 -33.47 -28.64 -10.82
N TRP A 111 -32.32 -28.69 -11.48
CA TRP A 111 -32.20 -29.10 -12.89
C TRP A 111 -30.80 -29.58 -13.24
N ILE A 112 -30.66 -30.21 -14.41
CA ILE A 112 -29.39 -30.68 -14.96
C ILE A 112 -28.54 -29.51 -15.48
N SER A 113 -27.25 -29.49 -15.13
CA SER A 113 -26.30 -28.44 -15.52
C SER A 113 -26.07 -28.39 -17.06
N PRO A 114 -25.53 -27.28 -17.60
CA PRO A 114 -25.35 -27.12 -19.05
C PRO A 114 -24.49 -28.20 -19.72
N ARG A 115 -23.52 -28.78 -18.98
CA ARG A 115 -22.67 -29.88 -19.49
C ARG A 115 -23.34 -31.26 -19.40
N GLY A 116 -24.47 -31.39 -18.71
CA GLY A 116 -25.15 -32.68 -18.54
C GLY A 116 -24.46 -33.65 -17.59
N MET A 117 -23.54 -33.18 -16.74
CA MET A 117 -22.77 -33.98 -15.78
C MET A 117 -22.81 -33.38 -14.36
N GLY A 118 -23.95 -32.81 -14.00
CA GLY A 118 -24.13 -32.18 -12.71
C GLY A 118 -25.55 -31.68 -12.51
N ILE A 119 -25.86 -31.32 -11.26
CA ILE A 119 -27.14 -30.75 -10.87
C ILE A 119 -26.95 -29.36 -10.28
N LYS A 120 -27.92 -28.48 -10.55
CA LYS A 120 -28.03 -27.16 -9.92
C LYS A 120 -29.28 -27.13 -9.08
N ALA A 121 -29.19 -26.54 -7.89
CA ALA A 121 -30.31 -26.40 -6.98
C ALA A 121 -30.40 -24.98 -6.41
N ILE A 122 -31.58 -24.38 -6.50
CA ILE A 122 -31.94 -23.15 -5.78
C ILE A 122 -32.59 -23.56 -4.47
N VAL A 123 -32.10 -23.04 -3.36
CA VAL A 123 -32.52 -23.39 -2.01
C VAL A 123 -32.93 -22.15 -1.23
N TYR A 124 -34.04 -22.25 -0.51
CA TYR A 124 -34.43 -21.24 0.48
C TYR A 124 -33.85 -21.61 1.86
N PRO A 125 -32.98 -20.78 2.46
CA PRO A 125 -32.21 -21.15 3.64
C PRO A 125 -32.97 -20.89 4.96
N VAL A 126 -33.52 -21.94 5.58
CA VAL A 126 -34.13 -21.84 6.92
C VAL A 126 -33.09 -22.17 7.99
N VAL A 127 -32.26 -21.20 8.40
CA VAL A 127 -31.01 -21.48 9.15
C VAL A 127 -30.92 -20.82 10.53
N GLY A 128 -31.99 -20.22 11.04
CA GLY A 128 -32.01 -19.53 12.34
C GLY A 128 -31.07 -18.31 12.42
N MET A 129 -30.52 -17.87 11.28
CA MET A 129 -29.70 -16.68 11.13
C MET A 129 -30.47 -15.64 10.33
N GLU A 130 -30.23 -14.37 10.61
CA GLU A 130 -30.80 -13.28 9.82
C GLU A 130 -30.30 -13.37 8.36
N LEU A 131 -31.23 -13.33 7.41
CA LEU A 131 -30.96 -13.50 5.99
C LEU A 131 -30.55 -12.18 5.33
N VAL A 132 -29.38 -11.68 5.74
CA VAL A 132 -28.75 -10.44 5.25
C VAL A 132 -27.42 -10.73 4.54
N PRO A 133 -26.92 -9.82 3.67
CA PRO A 133 -25.64 -10.01 2.98
C PRO A 133 -24.47 -10.38 3.89
N ALA A 134 -24.38 -9.77 5.07
CA ALA A 134 -23.30 -10.01 6.04
C ALA A 134 -23.22 -11.48 6.49
N ASN A 135 -24.37 -12.16 6.57
CA ASN A 135 -24.46 -13.56 7.00
C ASN A 135 -24.43 -14.54 5.83
N HIS A 136 -24.45 -14.09 4.58
CA HIS A 136 -24.60 -14.94 3.39
C HIS A 136 -23.60 -16.10 3.37
N LYS A 137 -22.33 -15.85 3.72
CA LYS A 137 -21.29 -16.88 3.75
C LYS A 137 -21.57 -17.98 4.79
N ALA A 138 -22.06 -17.60 5.98
CA ALA A 138 -22.42 -18.54 7.04
C ALA A 138 -23.69 -19.33 6.68
N VAL A 139 -24.69 -18.64 6.14
CA VAL A 139 -25.94 -19.22 5.61
C VAL A 139 -25.62 -20.25 4.52
N TYR A 140 -24.83 -19.85 3.52
CA TYR A 140 -24.39 -20.71 2.43
C TYR A 140 -23.69 -21.97 2.95
N LYS A 141 -22.74 -21.81 3.89
CA LYS A 141 -22.01 -22.95 4.49
C LYS A 141 -22.97 -23.96 5.11
N ARG A 142 -23.95 -23.49 5.92
CA ARG A 142 -24.94 -24.35 6.57
C ARG A 142 -25.77 -25.14 5.57
N VAL A 143 -26.28 -24.46 4.54
CA VAL A 143 -27.09 -25.10 3.49
C VAL A 143 -26.25 -26.10 2.70
N ARG A 144 -25.02 -25.72 2.32
CA ARG A 144 -24.11 -26.58 1.57
C ARG A 144 -23.84 -27.88 2.33
N GLU A 145 -23.44 -27.78 3.60
CA GLU A 145 -23.10 -28.95 4.42
C GLU A 145 -24.29 -29.92 4.56
N TRP A 146 -25.50 -29.40 4.71
CA TRP A 146 -26.72 -30.22 4.78
C TRP A 146 -27.00 -30.98 3.49
N TYR A 147 -26.90 -30.30 2.32
CA TYR A 147 -27.10 -30.96 1.03
C TYR A 147 -25.96 -31.92 0.67
N GLU A 148 -24.72 -31.59 1.00
CA GLU A 148 -23.57 -32.50 0.82
C GLU A 148 -23.76 -33.78 1.63
N HIS A 149 -24.22 -33.67 2.87
CA HIS A 149 -24.57 -34.82 3.72
C HIS A 149 -25.73 -35.65 3.13
N ARG A 150 -26.79 -34.99 2.66
CA ARG A 150 -27.96 -35.68 2.07
C ARG A 150 -27.62 -36.40 0.76
N LEU A 151 -26.83 -35.78 -0.11
CA LEU A 151 -26.55 -36.29 -1.46
C LEU A 151 -25.35 -37.24 -1.49
N GLY A 152 -24.46 -37.16 -0.49
CA GLY A 152 -23.22 -37.92 -0.42
C GLY A 152 -22.13 -37.45 -1.39
N ILE A 153 -22.26 -36.22 -1.91
CA ILE A 153 -21.36 -35.62 -2.90
C ILE A 153 -21.03 -34.16 -2.50
N GLU A 154 -19.85 -33.68 -2.90
CA GLU A 154 -19.39 -32.32 -2.60
C GLU A 154 -19.98 -31.29 -3.58
N ALA A 155 -20.33 -30.11 -3.06
CA ALA A 155 -20.78 -28.96 -3.85
C ALA A 155 -19.61 -28.01 -4.14
N ASP A 156 -19.67 -27.29 -5.26
CA ASP A 156 -18.74 -26.20 -5.55
C ASP A 156 -18.92 -25.05 -4.54
N ALA A 157 -17.84 -24.64 -3.85
CA ALA A 157 -17.85 -23.62 -2.79
C ALA A 157 -18.09 -22.17 -3.26
N SER A 158 -18.17 -21.94 -4.56
CA SER A 158 -18.28 -20.60 -5.16
C SER A 158 -19.61 -19.90 -4.93
N GLY A 159 -20.64 -20.62 -4.48
CA GLY A 159 -21.92 -20.02 -4.08
C GLY A 159 -21.88 -19.21 -2.78
N SER A 160 -20.73 -19.16 -2.10
CA SER A 160 -20.50 -18.35 -0.89
C SER A 160 -20.39 -16.84 -1.15
N ASP A 161 -20.35 -16.42 -2.41
CA ASP A 161 -20.37 -15.03 -2.86
C ASP A 161 -21.78 -14.68 -3.38
N PRO A 162 -22.48 -13.66 -2.85
CA PRO A 162 -23.78 -13.22 -3.35
C PRO A 162 -23.77 -12.83 -4.84
N GLY A 163 -22.61 -12.43 -5.38
CA GLY A 163 -22.39 -12.10 -6.79
C GLY A 163 -22.14 -13.30 -7.70
N ARG A 164 -22.26 -14.53 -7.19
CA ARG A 164 -22.00 -15.75 -7.96
C ARG A 164 -23.00 -15.89 -9.12
N LEU A 165 -22.45 -16.12 -10.31
CA LEU A 165 -23.23 -16.37 -11.52
C LEU A 165 -23.70 -17.83 -11.60
N CYS A 166 -24.98 -17.99 -11.88
CA CYS A 166 -25.59 -19.24 -12.31
C CYS A 166 -25.83 -19.18 -13.82
N ILE A 167 -25.12 -20.00 -14.59
CA ILE A 167 -25.28 -20.10 -16.04
C ILE A 167 -26.59 -20.83 -16.34
N VAL A 168 -27.39 -20.29 -17.26
CA VAL A 168 -28.67 -20.91 -17.68
C VAL A 168 -28.43 -22.26 -18.36
N SER A 169 -29.40 -23.16 -18.28
CA SER A 169 -29.33 -24.52 -18.82
C SER A 169 -30.57 -24.84 -19.67
N TYR A 170 -30.69 -26.10 -20.05
CA TYR A 170 -31.91 -26.66 -20.64
C TYR A 170 -32.21 -28.00 -19.96
N ASP A 171 -33.38 -28.10 -19.36
CA ASP A 171 -33.87 -29.32 -18.75
C ASP A 171 -35.41 -29.33 -18.76
N PRO A 172 -36.05 -30.11 -19.64
CA PRO A 172 -37.51 -30.21 -19.66
C PRO A 172 -38.09 -30.83 -18.38
N ASN A 173 -37.24 -31.52 -17.60
CA ASN A 173 -37.58 -32.12 -16.31
C ASN A 173 -37.14 -31.27 -15.12
N LEU A 174 -36.87 -29.97 -15.34
CA LEU A 174 -36.61 -29.01 -14.27
C LEU A 174 -37.73 -29.12 -13.24
N TYR A 175 -37.35 -29.41 -12.00
CA TYR A 175 -38.27 -29.41 -10.89
C TYR A 175 -38.41 -28.00 -10.37
N LEU A 176 -39.66 -27.56 -10.24
CA LEU A 176 -40.04 -26.34 -9.56
C LEU A 176 -41.00 -26.74 -8.44
N SER A 177 -40.63 -26.44 -7.19
CA SER A 177 -41.42 -26.92 -6.06
C SER A 177 -42.76 -26.20 -5.98
N PRO A 178 -43.90 -26.92 -6.00
CA PRO A 178 -45.23 -26.32 -5.99
C PRO A 178 -45.45 -25.36 -4.80
N ARG A 179 -44.80 -25.63 -3.66
CA ARG A 179 -44.88 -24.77 -2.46
C ARG A 179 -44.34 -23.36 -2.73
N PHE A 180 -43.26 -23.22 -3.49
CA PHE A 180 -42.60 -21.93 -3.71
C PHE A 180 -43.15 -21.18 -4.93
N VAL A 181 -43.97 -21.82 -5.78
CA VAL A 181 -44.50 -21.20 -7.02
C VAL A 181 -45.30 -19.92 -6.74
N PRO A 182 -46.28 -19.88 -5.80
CA PRO A 182 -47.04 -18.66 -5.53
C PRO A 182 -46.14 -17.50 -5.11
N TRP A 183 -45.17 -17.77 -4.24
CA TRP A 183 -44.20 -16.77 -3.78
C TRP A 183 -43.33 -16.22 -4.92
N LEU A 184 -42.82 -17.11 -5.78
CA LEU A 184 -42.01 -16.72 -6.94
C LEU A 184 -42.78 -15.83 -7.91
N LYS A 185 -44.06 -16.14 -8.15
CA LYS A 185 -44.99 -15.35 -8.97
C LYS A 185 -45.46 -14.06 -8.28
N GLY A 186 -45.24 -13.92 -6.97
CA GLY A 186 -45.76 -12.80 -6.18
C GLY A 186 -47.27 -12.88 -5.96
N GLU A 187 -47.86 -14.06 -6.10
CA GLU A 187 -49.28 -14.36 -5.91
C GLU A 187 -49.56 -14.87 -4.47
N GLY A 188 -48.53 -15.00 -3.63
CA GLY A 188 -48.65 -15.48 -2.24
C GLY A 188 -47.42 -15.17 -1.38
N SER A 189 -47.49 -15.56 -0.10
CA SER A 189 -46.40 -15.45 0.87
C SER A 189 -45.40 -16.61 0.71
N LEU A 190 -44.24 -16.46 1.36
CA LEU A 190 -43.27 -17.55 1.51
C LEU A 190 -43.91 -18.75 2.23
N PRO A 191 -43.61 -20.01 1.84
CA PRO A 191 -44.15 -21.19 2.52
C PRO A 191 -43.89 -21.20 4.02
N GLU A 192 -44.94 -21.43 4.81
CA GLU A 192 -44.87 -21.59 6.27
C GLU A 192 -44.50 -23.03 6.65
N GLY A 193 -44.07 -23.22 7.91
CA GLY A 193 -43.81 -24.56 8.47
C GLY A 193 -42.59 -25.29 7.91
N LEU A 194 -41.64 -24.58 7.29
CA LEU A 194 -40.38 -25.19 6.84
C LEU A 194 -39.50 -25.55 8.05
N PRO A 195 -38.97 -26.79 8.13
CA PRO A 195 -38.10 -27.19 9.23
C PRO A 195 -36.80 -26.36 9.26
N GLN A 196 -36.17 -26.23 10.42
CA GLN A 196 -34.88 -25.57 10.51
C GLN A 196 -33.75 -26.48 10.00
N ILE A 197 -32.81 -25.92 9.24
CA ILE A 197 -31.59 -26.59 8.80
C ILE A 197 -30.60 -26.59 9.98
N GLU A 198 -30.62 -27.72 10.69
CA GLU A 198 -29.69 -27.98 11.78
C GLU A 198 -28.24 -28.08 11.29
N PRO A 199 -27.25 -27.68 12.12
CA PRO A 199 -25.84 -27.89 11.79
C PRO A 199 -25.55 -29.38 11.67
N VAL A 200 -24.96 -29.80 10.55
CA VAL A 200 -24.41 -31.14 10.41
C VAL A 200 -23.20 -31.21 11.33
N ILE A 201 -23.35 -31.81 12.51
CA ILE A 201 -22.23 -32.15 13.39
C ILE A 201 -21.67 -33.47 12.83
N PRO A 202 -20.51 -33.48 12.15
CA PRO A 202 -20.01 -34.72 11.59
C PRO A 202 -19.57 -35.60 12.76
N ASP A 203 -20.13 -36.80 12.83
CA ASP A 203 -19.78 -37.79 13.84
C ASP A 203 -18.28 -38.10 13.75
N GLU A 204 -17.64 -38.42 14.87
CA GLU A 204 -16.17 -38.54 14.95
C GLU A 204 -15.63 -39.54 13.91
N VAL A 205 -16.35 -40.66 13.74
CA VAL A 205 -16.06 -41.70 12.74
C VAL A 205 -16.12 -41.13 11.32
N THR A 206 -17.11 -40.30 10.99
CA THR A 206 -17.24 -39.67 9.66
C THR A 206 -16.08 -38.73 9.36
N ARG A 207 -15.63 -37.94 10.36
CA ARG A 207 -14.45 -37.06 10.21
C ARG A 207 -13.18 -37.88 9.92
N LEU A 208 -13.02 -38.99 10.62
CA LEU A 208 -11.87 -39.90 10.43
C LEU A 208 -11.91 -40.57 9.06
N LEU A 209 -13.08 -41.03 8.59
CA LEU A 209 -13.28 -41.60 7.25
C LEU A 209 -12.96 -40.60 6.14
N THR A 210 -13.45 -39.35 6.24
CA THR A 210 -13.16 -38.30 5.25
C THR A 210 -11.67 -37.93 5.24
N SER A 211 -11.04 -37.87 6.42
CA SER A 211 -9.58 -37.66 6.56
C SER A 211 -8.78 -38.78 5.90
N ALA A 212 -9.18 -40.04 6.11
CA ALA A 212 -8.57 -41.21 5.48
C ALA A 212 -8.68 -41.14 3.97
N ARG A 213 -9.89 -40.89 3.43
CA ARG A 213 -10.14 -40.79 1.99
C ARG A 213 -9.31 -39.71 1.33
N LYS A 214 -9.24 -38.52 1.94
CA LYS A 214 -8.42 -37.41 1.43
C LYS A 214 -6.93 -37.76 1.38
N LYS A 215 -6.42 -38.50 2.37
CA LYS A 215 -5.03 -39.00 2.37
C LYS A 215 -4.80 -40.03 1.26
N THR A 216 -5.75 -40.94 1.04
CA THR A 216 -5.67 -41.94 -0.04
C THR A 216 -5.66 -41.27 -1.41
N THR A 217 -6.60 -40.35 -1.67
CA THR A 217 -6.69 -39.63 -2.95
C THR A 217 -5.45 -38.82 -3.31
N ARG A 218 -4.70 -38.33 -2.31
CA ARG A 218 -3.41 -37.66 -2.53
C ARG A 218 -2.31 -38.60 -3.00
N LYS A 219 -2.37 -39.88 -2.63
CA LYS A 219 -1.37 -40.88 -3.00
C LYS A 219 -1.73 -41.64 -4.26
N MET A 220 -3.02 -41.87 -4.48
CA MET A 220 -3.51 -42.73 -5.55
C MET A 220 -4.87 -42.24 -6.03
N VAL A 221 -5.09 -42.24 -7.33
CA VAL A 221 -6.39 -41.89 -7.93
C VAL A 221 -7.26 -43.14 -8.00
N TYR A 222 -8.54 -43.02 -7.63
CA TYR A 222 -9.51 -44.09 -7.82
C TYR A 222 -9.91 -44.17 -9.29
N ALA A 223 -9.34 -45.14 -10.02
CA ALA A 223 -9.52 -45.32 -11.46
C ALA A 223 -9.57 -46.81 -11.83
N GLU A 224 -10.14 -47.11 -13.00
CA GLU A 224 -10.26 -48.47 -13.54
C GLU A 224 -8.89 -49.16 -13.65
N GLY A 225 -8.78 -50.41 -13.19
CA GLY A 225 -7.51 -51.14 -13.05
C GLY A 225 -6.76 -50.92 -11.73
N ASN A 226 -7.15 -49.92 -10.92
CA ASN A 226 -6.46 -49.57 -9.66
C ASN A 226 -7.41 -49.42 -8.44
N ARG A 227 -8.68 -49.80 -8.62
CA ARG A 227 -9.75 -49.63 -7.63
C ARG A 227 -9.51 -50.46 -6.35
N ASN A 228 -9.11 -51.73 -6.49
CA ASN A 228 -8.81 -52.61 -5.35
C ASN A 228 -7.64 -52.10 -4.50
N ASN A 229 -6.57 -51.63 -5.14
CA ASN A 229 -5.41 -51.06 -4.44
C ASN A 229 -5.77 -49.77 -3.69
N TYR A 230 -6.63 -48.93 -4.27
CA TYR A 230 -7.11 -47.72 -3.61
C TYR A 230 -7.95 -48.06 -2.38
N VAL A 231 -8.88 -49.02 -2.48
CA VAL A 231 -9.71 -49.46 -1.33
C VAL A 231 -8.85 -50.09 -0.24
N HIS A 232 -7.86 -50.90 -0.60
CA HIS A 232 -6.89 -51.45 0.35
C HIS A 232 -6.10 -50.35 1.07
N LEU A 233 -5.59 -49.36 0.33
CA LEU A 233 -4.84 -48.25 0.91
C LEU A 233 -5.72 -47.36 1.81
N PHE A 234 -6.96 -47.12 1.40
CA PHE A 234 -7.97 -46.43 2.21
C PHE A 234 -8.30 -47.19 3.49
N ALA A 235 -8.55 -48.49 3.41
CA ALA A 235 -8.78 -49.35 4.57
C ALA A 235 -7.57 -49.37 5.50
N GLY A 236 -6.34 -49.38 4.96
CA GLY A 236 -5.11 -49.29 5.76
C GLY A 236 -4.93 -47.92 6.44
N HIS A 237 -5.43 -46.84 5.85
CA HIS A 237 -5.50 -45.54 6.53
C HIS A 237 -6.54 -45.52 7.64
N CYS A 238 -7.70 -46.15 7.43
CA CYS A 238 -8.75 -46.28 8.44
C CYS A 238 -8.31 -47.16 9.62
N ASN A 239 -7.63 -48.27 9.33
CA ASN A 239 -7.07 -49.20 10.32
C ASN A 239 -6.10 -48.46 11.27
N ARG A 240 -5.18 -47.66 10.70
CA ARG A 240 -4.25 -46.84 11.49
C ARG A 240 -4.91 -45.76 12.34
N LEU A 241 -6.07 -45.25 11.90
CA LEU A 241 -6.89 -44.27 12.64
C LEU A 241 -7.79 -44.92 13.69
N GLY A 242 -7.77 -46.25 13.86
CA GLY A 242 -8.56 -46.95 14.88
C GLY A 242 -10.05 -47.08 14.54
N ILE A 243 -10.44 -46.90 13.27
CA ILE A 243 -11.83 -47.08 12.85
C ILE A 243 -12.15 -48.58 12.88
N ARG A 244 -13.33 -48.98 13.37
CA ARG A 244 -13.74 -50.39 13.36
C ARG A 244 -13.94 -50.87 11.92
N ARG A 245 -13.56 -52.12 11.64
CA ARG A 245 -13.69 -52.73 10.31
C ARG A 245 -15.11 -52.61 9.74
N GLU A 246 -16.12 -52.88 10.56
CA GLU A 246 -17.55 -52.79 10.19
C GLU A 246 -17.97 -51.40 9.70
N GLU A 247 -17.42 -50.33 10.29
CA GLU A 247 -17.69 -48.94 9.90
C GLU A 247 -17.10 -48.64 8.51
N VAL A 248 -15.90 -49.17 8.24
CA VAL A 248 -15.23 -49.03 6.93
C VAL A 248 -15.94 -49.85 5.87
N GLU A 249 -16.39 -51.07 6.18
CA GLU A 249 -17.17 -51.91 5.27
C GLU A 249 -18.50 -51.25 4.91
N ARG A 250 -19.21 -50.67 5.90
CA ARG A 250 -20.44 -49.91 5.69
C ARG A 250 -20.21 -48.67 4.81
N TYR A 251 -19.15 -47.90 5.07
CA TYR A 251 -18.79 -46.75 4.25
C TYR A 251 -18.41 -47.14 2.82
N ALA A 252 -17.64 -48.21 2.67
CA ALA A 252 -17.18 -48.72 1.40
C ALA A 252 -18.33 -49.29 0.56
N ALA A 253 -19.38 -49.83 1.20
CA ALA A 253 -20.58 -50.30 0.54
C ALA A 253 -21.29 -49.21 -0.28
N GLY A 254 -21.34 -47.99 0.25
CA GLY A 254 -21.90 -46.84 -0.47
C GLY A 254 -20.89 -46.12 -1.38
N SER A 255 -19.65 -45.92 -0.91
CA SER A 255 -18.67 -45.06 -1.60
C SER A 255 -17.88 -45.75 -2.72
N PHE A 256 -17.81 -47.08 -2.71
CA PHE A 256 -17.10 -47.92 -3.69
C PHE A 256 -18.04 -49.03 -4.21
N ALA A 257 -19.26 -48.63 -4.58
CA ALA A 257 -20.30 -49.55 -5.04
C ALA A 257 -20.00 -50.17 -6.42
N ASP A 258 -19.01 -49.65 -7.14
CA ASP A 258 -18.55 -50.14 -8.44
C ASP A 258 -17.58 -51.33 -8.35
N LEU A 259 -17.17 -51.74 -7.14
CA LEU A 259 -16.46 -52.99 -6.87
C LEU A 259 -17.43 -54.05 -6.37
N SER A 260 -17.18 -55.31 -6.76
CA SER A 260 -17.99 -56.43 -6.25
C SER A 260 -17.88 -56.50 -4.70
N PRO A 261 -18.94 -56.96 -4.01
CA PRO A 261 -18.90 -57.10 -2.56
C PRO A 261 -17.72 -57.94 -2.06
N GLU A 262 -17.36 -59.00 -2.79
CA GLU A 262 -16.26 -59.90 -2.47
C GLU A 262 -14.89 -59.22 -2.56
N GLU A 263 -14.59 -58.53 -3.67
CA GLU A 263 -13.31 -57.83 -3.84
C GLU A 263 -13.12 -56.70 -2.82
N ARG A 264 -14.20 -55.96 -2.53
CA ARG A 264 -14.19 -54.88 -1.55
C ARG A 264 -13.92 -55.41 -0.14
N LEU A 265 -14.60 -56.49 0.26
CA LEU A 265 -14.40 -57.13 1.56
C LEU A 265 -13.01 -57.76 1.66
N GLN A 266 -12.47 -58.33 0.58
CA GLN A 266 -11.12 -58.88 0.55
C GLN A 266 -10.04 -57.78 0.70
N ALA A 267 -10.19 -56.66 -0.01
CA ALA A 267 -9.27 -55.52 0.10
C ALA A 267 -9.29 -54.88 1.51
N ILE A 268 -10.48 -54.74 2.12
CA ILE A 268 -10.61 -54.25 3.49
C ILE A 268 -10.04 -55.27 4.48
N GLY A 269 -10.36 -56.55 4.31
CA GLY A 269 -9.89 -57.64 5.16
C GLY A 269 -8.37 -57.75 5.18
N SER A 270 -7.73 -57.68 4.01
CA SER A 270 -6.27 -57.66 3.87
C SER A 270 -5.64 -56.48 4.61
N ALA A 271 -6.21 -55.29 4.49
CA ALA A 271 -5.69 -54.10 5.18
C ALA A 271 -5.86 -54.16 6.71
N TYR A 272 -6.90 -54.84 7.20
CA TYR A 272 -7.18 -55.05 8.63
C TYR A 272 -6.51 -56.30 9.22
N ALA A 273 -5.93 -57.19 8.39
CA ALA A 273 -5.11 -58.30 8.85
C ALA A 273 -3.82 -57.84 9.54
N HIS A 274 -3.35 -56.63 9.23
CA HIS A 274 -2.25 -55.95 9.92
C HIS A 274 -2.73 -55.37 11.27
N THR A 275 -3.01 -56.24 12.25
CA THR A 275 -3.47 -55.86 13.60
C THR A 275 -2.45 -55.02 14.36
N GLU A 276 -1.16 -55.21 14.09
CA GLU A 276 -0.04 -54.38 14.60
C GLU A 276 -0.09 -52.92 14.15
N GLN A 277 -0.81 -52.60 13.07
CA GLN A 277 -1.00 -51.23 12.59
C GLN A 277 -2.30 -50.58 13.12
N HIS A 278 -3.16 -51.34 13.81
CA HIS A 278 -4.45 -50.83 14.29
C HIS A 278 -4.26 -49.79 15.38
N ALA A 279 -4.93 -48.64 15.26
CA ALA A 279 -4.85 -47.52 16.20
C ALA A 279 -3.42 -46.99 16.51
N THR A 280 -2.42 -47.34 15.71
CA THR A 280 -1.04 -46.82 15.83
C THR A 280 -0.93 -45.31 15.60
N LYS A 281 -1.93 -44.74 14.93
CA LYS A 281 -2.16 -43.30 14.89
C LYS A 281 -3.44 -43.00 15.65
N GLN A 282 -3.50 -43.34 16.95
CA GLN A 282 -4.30 -42.54 17.88
C GLN A 282 -3.99 -41.09 17.53
N ALA A 283 -5.02 -40.34 17.17
CA ALA A 283 -4.88 -38.93 16.90
C ALA A 283 -4.14 -38.36 18.11
N ALA A 284 -2.88 -37.93 17.92
CA ALA A 284 -2.22 -37.07 18.87
C ALA A 284 -3.29 -36.07 19.27
N ALA A 285 -3.68 -36.12 20.55
CA ALA A 285 -4.89 -35.50 21.07
C ALA A 285 -5.03 -34.19 20.33
N THR A 286 -5.96 -34.14 19.37
CA THR A 286 -6.25 -32.89 18.71
C THR A 286 -7.07 -32.21 19.77
N SER A 287 -6.35 -31.67 20.76
CA SER A 287 -6.83 -30.74 21.75
C SER A 287 -7.80 -29.87 20.98
N GLY A 288 -9.04 -29.87 21.43
CA GLY A 288 -10.10 -29.10 20.82
C GLY A 288 -9.51 -27.74 20.47
N ARG A 289 -9.64 -27.34 19.20
CA ARG A 289 -9.22 -26.03 18.71
C ARG A 289 -10.05 -24.96 19.44
N GLY A 290 -9.66 -24.71 20.67
CA GLY A 290 -10.02 -23.60 21.52
C GLY A 290 -8.75 -22.84 21.87
N ASN A 291 -8.94 -21.73 22.58
CA ASN A 291 -7.96 -20.66 22.85
C ASN A 291 -6.58 -21.08 23.42
N GLY A 292 -6.34 -22.35 23.75
CA GLY A 292 -5.12 -22.83 24.39
C GLY A 292 -3.85 -22.79 23.53
N PHE A 293 -3.92 -22.95 22.20
CA PHE A 293 -2.70 -22.97 21.37
C PHE A 293 -2.07 -21.58 21.19
N VAL A 294 -2.89 -20.52 21.12
CA VAL A 294 -2.39 -19.14 21.08
C VAL A 294 -1.71 -18.81 22.39
N GLY A 295 -2.32 -19.17 23.51
CA GLY A 295 -1.73 -19.04 24.85
C GLY A 295 -0.38 -19.76 24.95
N GLN A 296 -0.27 -21.01 24.49
CA GLN A 296 1.00 -21.75 24.51
C GLN A 296 2.10 -21.08 23.67
N ILE A 297 1.76 -20.48 22.51
CA ILE A 297 2.72 -19.72 21.71
C ILE A 297 3.12 -18.44 22.46
N GLN A 298 2.15 -17.73 23.04
CA GLN A 298 2.40 -16.51 23.82
C GLN A 298 3.29 -16.79 25.04
N ASP A 299 2.99 -17.83 25.81
CA ASP A 299 3.75 -18.24 26.99
C ASP A 299 5.19 -18.60 26.63
N PHE A 300 5.38 -19.36 25.54
CA PHE A 300 6.70 -19.69 25.04
C PHE A 300 7.46 -18.42 24.60
N LEU A 301 6.83 -17.56 23.81
CA LEU A 301 7.47 -16.33 23.33
C LEU A 301 7.82 -15.40 24.50
N ALA A 302 6.94 -15.22 25.48
CA ALA A 302 7.17 -14.38 26.65
C ALA A 302 8.26 -14.94 27.57
N GLY A 303 8.43 -16.25 27.62
CA GLY A 303 9.49 -16.90 28.40
C GLY A 303 10.88 -16.80 27.78
N HIS A 304 10.97 -16.67 26.45
CA HIS A 304 12.25 -16.74 25.72
C HIS A 304 12.65 -15.44 25.02
N PHE A 305 11.71 -14.56 24.68
CA PHE A 305 11.96 -13.38 23.86
C PHE A 305 11.20 -12.16 24.38
N GLU A 306 11.81 -11.00 24.22
CA GLU A 306 11.13 -9.73 24.35
C GLU A 306 10.78 -9.19 22.96
N LEU A 307 9.50 -9.08 22.67
CA LEU A 307 8.98 -8.63 21.38
C LEU A 307 8.46 -7.20 21.48
N ARG A 308 8.66 -6.44 20.41
CA ARG A 308 8.06 -5.11 20.25
C ARG A 308 7.80 -4.81 18.78
N ARG A 309 6.76 -4.03 18.49
CA ARG A 309 6.47 -3.53 17.15
C ARG A 309 7.02 -2.11 16.98
N ASN A 310 8.09 -1.97 16.22
CA ASN A 310 8.61 -0.66 15.85
C ASN A 310 7.65 0.02 14.86
N VAL A 311 6.94 1.05 15.33
CA VAL A 311 5.91 1.76 14.54
C VAL A 311 6.50 2.70 13.49
N VAL A 312 7.77 3.08 13.62
CA VAL A 312 8.46 3.93 12.62
C VAL A 312 8.77 3.11 11.38
N ARG A 313 9.41 1.95 11.55
CA ARG A 313 9.77 1.05 10.43
C ARG A 313 8.67 0.07 10.04
N ASN A 314 7.58 0.00 10.82
CA ASN A 314 6.52 -1.00 10.69
C ASN A 314 7.04 -2.45 10.67
N LYS A 315 7.98 -2.76 11.57
CA LYS A 315 8.55 -4.10 11.73
C LYS A 315 8.44 -4.57 13.16
N VAL A 316 8.26 -5.87 13.35
CA VAL A 316 8.41 -6.48 14.68
C VAL A 316 9.89 -6.74 14.92
N GLU A 317 10.33 -6.43 16.12
CA GLU A 317 11.69 -6.64 16.60
C GLU A 317 11.64 -7.54 17.82
N TYR A 318 12.68 -8.36 18.00
CA TYR A 318 12.82 -9.25 19.13
C TYR A 318 14.18 -9.02 19.81
N ARG A 319 14.24 -9.34 21.09
CA ARG A 319 15.49 -9.46 21.85
C ARG A 319 15.50 -10.81 22.55
N ASP A 320 16.63 -11.51 22.46
CA ASP A 320 16.87 -12.76 23.16
C ASP A 320 17.69 -12.45 24.44
N PRO A 321 17.13 -12.67 25.64
CA PRO A 321 17.87 -12.46 26.90
C PRO A 321 19.05 -13.41 27.10
N GLU A 322 19.03 -14.61 26.50
CA GLU A 322 20.06 -15.63 26.67
C GLU A 322 21.29 -15.39 25.76
N ASP A 323 21.09 -14.78 24.59
CA ASP A 323 22.15 -14.53 23.60
C ASP A 323 23.10 -13.37 23.98
N GLY A 324 22.94 -12.78 25.17
CA GLY A 324 23.74 -11.65 25.65
C GLY A 324 23.56 -10.36 24.83
N GLY A 325 22.69 -10.37 23.83
CA GLY A 325 22.37 -9.25 22.95
C GLY A 325 21.54 -8.19 23.67
N LYS A 326 22.12 -7.01 23.92
CA LYS A 326 21.40 -5.88 24.53
C LYS A 326 20.39 -5.25 23.56
N GLU A 327 20.61 -5.38 22.26
CA GLU A 327 19.87 -4.68 21.21
C GLU A 327 18.73 -5.53 20.62
N PHE A 328 17.71 -4.84 20.14
CA PHE A 328 16.58 -5.47 19.45
C PHE A 328 16.93 -5.72 17.97
N CYS A 329 16.69 -6.94 17.51
CA CYS A 329 16.90 -7.39 16.15
C CYS A 329 15.57 -7.47 15.39
N ALA A 330 15.58 -7.21 14.08
CA ALA A 330 14.38 -7.35 13.27
C ALA A 330 13.94 -8.82 13.16
N VAL A 331 12.65 -9.08 13.29
CA VAL A 331 12.07 -10.38 12.97
C VAL A 331 12.25 -10.65 11.48
N THR A 332 12.85 -11.78 11.15
CA THR A 332 13.10 -12.24 9.78
C THR A 332 12.41 -13.58 9.54
N ASP A 333 12.16 -13.94 8.28
CA ASP A 333 11.66 -15.28 7.94
C ASP A 333 12.55 -16.39 8.50
N TYR A 334 13.87 -16.18 8.54
CA TYR A 334 14.81 -17.13 9.14
C TYR A 334 14.56 -17.30 10.64
N TRP A 335 14.45 -16.19 11.37
CA TRP A 335 14.16 -16.22 12.80
C TRP A 335 12.80 -16.85 13.10
N GLU A 336 11.74 -16.51 12.34
CA GLU A 336 10.42 -17.12 12.50
C GLU A 336 10.45 -18.65 12.34
N ASN A 337 11.20 -19.15 11.35
CA ASN A 337 11.38 -20.59 11.14
C ASN A 337 12.16 -21.25 12.29
N SER A 338 13.17 -20.56 12.83
CA SER A 338 13.94 -21.03 13.99
C SER A 338 13.07 -21.12 15.25
N VAL A 339 12.28 -20.08 15.54
CA VAL A 339 11.33 -20.07 16.67
C VAL A 339 10.25 -21.14 16.49
N TRP A 340 9.73 -21.30 15.27
CA TRP A 340 8.78 -22.37 14.97
C TRP A 340 9.39 -23.75 15.26
N CYS A 341 10.64 -24.01 14.86
CA CYS A 341 11.33 -25.25 15.19
C CYS A 341 11.49 -25.46 16.70
N ALA A 342 11.80 -24.40 17.46
CA ALA A 342 11.93 -24.45 18.91
C ALA A 342 10.59 -24.77 19.59
N LEU A 343 9.50 -24.15 19.14
CA LEU A 343 8.13 -24.45 19.57
C LEU A 343 7.80 -25.93 19.39
N GLN A 344 8.07 -26.50 18.21
CA GLN A 344 7.83 -27.94 17.96
C GLN A 344 8.64 -28.84 18.91
N LYS A 345 9.91 -28.49 19.18
CA LYS A 345 10.78 -29.25 20.10
C LYS A 345 10.33 -29.17 21.56
N SER A 346 9.74 -28.04 21.96
CA SER A 346 9.15 -27.83 23.29
C SER A 346 7.79 -28.49 23.49
N GLY A 347 7.26 -29.20 22.48
CA GLY A 347 5.94 -29.85 22.53
C GLY A 347 4.76 -28.95 22.17
N VAL A 348 5.01 -27.71 21.72
CA VAL A 348 3.98 -26.77 21.23
C VAL A 348 3.81 -26.93 19.72
N TYR A 349 2.82 -27.73 19.33
CA TYR A 349 2.56 -28.05 17.92
C TYR A 349 1.68 -27.00 17.23
N CYS A 350 2.29 -25.95 16.69
CA CYS A 350 1.60 -24.90 15.91
C CYS A 350 1.99 -24.88 14.42
N ARG A 351 1.24 -24.15 13.59
CA ARG A 351 1.67 -23.83 12.21
C ARG A 351 2.47 -22.53 12.22
N LEU A 352 3.32 -22.35 11.20
CA LEU A 352 4.03 -21.09 11.00
C LEU A 352 3.08 -19.89 10.84
N SER A 353 1.92 -20.10 10.19
CA SER A 353 0.87 -19.06 10.08
C SER A 353 0.33 -18.60 11.43
N ASP A 354 0.28 -19.52 12.40
CA ASP A 354 -0.25 -19.27 13.72
C ASP A 354 0.76 -18.43 14.52
N LEU A 355 2.04 -18.81 14.46
CA LEU A 355 3.14 -18.04 15.02
C LEU A 355 3.19 -16.61 14.46
N ARG A 356 3.12 -16.44 13.13
CA ARG A 356 3.06 -15.14 12.47
C ARG A 356 1.88 -14.29 12.94
N SER A 357 0.72 -14.92 13.13
CA SER A 357 -0.47 -14.22 13.62
C SER A 357 -0.27 -13.68 15.02
N VAL A 358 0.41 -14.43 15.90
CA VAL A 358 0.75 -13.97 17.26
C VAL A 358 1.81 -12.87 17.23
N ILE A 359 2.92 -13.06 16.53
CA ILE A 359 4.01 -12.07 16.45
C ILE A 359 3.52 -10.72 15.90
N HIS A 360 2.66 -10.73 14.88
CA HIS A 360 2.14 -9.51 14.26
C HIS A 360 0.84 -8.99 14.88
N SER A 361 0.43 -9.51 16.04
CA SER A 361 -0.73 -9.02 16.81
C SER A 361 -0.31 -8.00 17.88
N ASP A 362 -1.29 -7.59 18.68
CA ASP A 362 -1.14 -6.77 19.90
C ASP A 362 -0.27 -7.42 20.97
N PHE A 363 0.06 -8.71 20.84
CA PHE A 363 1.06 -9.37 21.67
C PHE A 363 2.46 -8.71 21.57
N SER A 364 2.80 -8.14 20.42
CA SER A 364 4.02 -7.34 20.25
C SER A 364 3.69 -5.86 20.50
N PRO A 365 3.94 -5.31 21.71
CA PRO A 365 3.56 -3.94 22.05
C PRO A 365 4.20 -2.92 21.11
N GLU A 366 3.46 -1.87 20.78
CA GLU A 366 3.94 -0.79 19.93
C GLU A 366 5.06 0.01 20.61
N TYR A 367 6.12 0.28 19.86
CA TYR A 367 7.29 1.01 20.31
C TYR A 367 7.65 2.10 19.31
N ASN A 368 7.71 3.35 19.78
CA ASN A 368 8.18 4.48 18.98
C ASN A 368 9.63 4.86 19.41
N PRO A 369 10.65 4.52 18.60
CA PRO A 369 12.05 4.77 18.93
C PRO A 369 12.37 6.26 19.11
N PHE A 370 11.70 7.14 18.35
CA PHE A 370 11.96 8.58 18.44
C PHE A 370 11.39 9.14 19.74
N LYS A 371 10.12 8.86 20.04
CA LYS A 371 9.50 9.32 21.31
C LYS A 371 10.27 8.78 22.52
N SER A 372 10.58 7.48 22.53
CA SER A 372 11.38 6.84 23.58
C SER A 372 12.73 7.54 23.80
N TYR A 373 13.47 7.84 22.72
CA TYR A 373 14.73 8.57 22.82
C TYR A 373 14.53 9.97 23.43
N PHE A 374 13.64 10.79 22.88
CA PHE A 374 13.42 12.16 23.36
C PHE A 374 12.82 12.24 24.77
N GLU A 375 12.02 11.26 25.17
CA GLU A 375 11.45 11.15 26.53
C GLU A 375 12.49 10.69 27.56
N SER A 376 13.53 9.95 27.13
CA SER A 376 14.64 9.53 27.99
C SER A 376 15.70 10.63 28.24
N LEU A 377 15.62 11.76 27.53
CA LEU A 377 16.58 12.84 27.66
C LEU A 377 16.45 13.57 29.01
N PRO A 378 17.56 14.02 29.60
CA PRO A 378 17.52 14.88 30.77
C PRO A 378 16.85 16.22 30.44
N PRO A 379 16.22 16.90 31.42
CA PRO A 379 15.70 18.24 31.21
C PRO A 379 16.85 19.20 30.88
N TRP A 380 16.59 20.14 29.97
CA TRP A 380 17.53 21.21 29.67
C TRP A 380 17.67 22.15 30.87
N ASP A 381 18.89 22.63 31.12
CA ASP A 381 19.21 23.50 32.25
C ASP A 381 18.76 24.96 32.07
N GLY A 382 18.29 25.33 30.88
CA GLY A 382 17.82 26.68 30.55
C GLY A 382 18.94 27.71 30.32
N VAL A 383 20.21 27.32 30.50
CA VAL A 383 21.36 28.25 30.50
C VAL A 383 22.38 27.86 29.43
N THR A 384 22.68 26.57 29.31
CA THR A 384 23.72 26.09 28.43
C THR A 384 23.22 26.03 26.99
N ASP A 385 23.82 26.81 26.09
CA ASP A 385 23.51 26.75 24.65
C ASP A 385 24.37 25.68 23.95
N ALA A 386 23.95 24.41 24.08
CA ALA A 386 24.60 23.27 23.43
C ALA A 386 24.50 23.34 21.89
N ILE A 387 23.40 23.88 21.37
CA ILE A 387 23.21 24.10 19.93
C ILE A 387 24.21 25.13 19.40
N ALA A 388 24.47 26.23 20.13
CA ALA A 388 25.48 27.21 19.73
C ALA A 388 26.90 26.62 19.74
N ARG A 389 27.23 25.77 20.73
CA ARG A 389 28.50 25.04 20.76
C ARG A 389 28.66 24.10 19.56
N LEU A 390 27.58 23.42 19.18
CA LEU A 390 27.54 22.61 17.96
C LEU A 390 27.67 23.46 16.69
N ALA A 391 27.02 24.63 16.63
CA ALA A 391 27.15 25.54 15.50
C ALA A 391 28.61 26.00 15.30
N ALA A 392 29.33 26.24 16.39
CA ALA A 392 30.72 26.67 16.39
C ALA A 392 31.72 25.61 15.88
N THR A 393 31.31 24.35 15.68
CA THR A 393 32.16 23.35 15.04
C THR A 393 32.24 23.52 13.51
N VAL A 394 31.45 24.43 12.95
CA VAL A 394 31.35 24.69 11.50
C VAL A 394 31.60 26.17 11.23
N ASP A 395 32.70 26.47 10.55
CA ASP A 395 33.02 27.82 10.09
C ASP A 395 32.34 28.07 8.74
N THR A 396 31.49 29.09 8.68
CA THR A 396 30.74 29.47 7.46
C THR A 396 31.01 30.93 7.09
N THR A 397 30.66 31.31 5.86
CA THR A 397 30.75 32.71 5.40
C THR A 397 29.82 33.67 6.17
N ARG A 398 28.78 33.16 6.83
CA ARG A 398 27.82 33.93 7.65
C ARG A 398 27.55 33.23 9.00
N PRO A 399 28.45 33.33 9.98
CA PRO A 399 28.40 32.54 11.22
C PRO A 399 27.15 32.82 12.07
N ASP A 400 26.73 34.08 12.22
CA ASP A 400 25.55 34.43 13.03
C ASP A 400 24.25 33.90 12.40
N PHE A 401 24.14 34.02 11.07
CA PHE A 401 23.00 33.50 10.31
C PHE A 401 22.96 31.96 10.34
N TRP A 402 24.12 31.32 10.25
CA TRP A 402 24.29 29.87 10.42
C TRP A 402 23.79 29.39 11.78
N ALA A 403 24.24 30.00 12.89
CA ALA A 403 23.83 29.61 14.23
C ALA A 403 22.30 29.76 14.43
N LYS A 404 21.73 30.87 13.96
CA LYS A 404 20.27 31.12 13.97
C LYS A 404 19.51 30.03 13.20
N CYS A 405 19.94 29.72 11.98
CA CYS A 405 19.28 28.75 11.10
C CYS A 405 19.42 27.32 11.61
N LEU A 406 20.60 26.93 12.09
CA LEU A 406 20.83 25.60 12.66
C LEU A 406 19.94 25.36 13.88
N LYS A 407 19.80 26.36 14.76
CA LYS A 407 18.90 26.30 15.92
C LYS A 407 17.45 26.11 15.52
N LYS A 408 16.92 26.92 14.60
CA LYS A 408 15.56 26.75 14.06
C LYS A 408 15.39 25.38 13.41
N TRP A 409 16.35 24.95 12.61
CA TRP A 409 16.30 23.67 11.91
C TRP A 409 16.29 22.48 12.88
N LEU A 410 17.16 22.44 13.89
CA LEU A 410 17.20 21.36 14.89
C LEU A 410 15.89 21.26 15.69
N VAL A 411 15.31 22.39 16.10
CA VAL A 411 13.99 22.39 16.75
C VAL A 411 12.91 21.83 15.81
N ALA A 412 12.98 22.17 14.51
CA ALA A 412 12.09 21.61 13.50
C ALA A 412 12.30 20.10 13.29
N VAL A 413 13.55 19.60 13.38
CA VAL A 413 13.86 18.16 13.34
C VAL A 413 13.18 17.43 14.49
N VAL A 414 13.31 17.93 15.72
CA VAL A 414 12.66 17.35 16.90
C VAL A 414 11.15 17.35 16.74
N ALA A 415 10.57 18.49 16.36
CA ALA A 415 9.13 18.62 16.12
C ALA A 415 8.62 17.61 15.09
N CYS A 416 9.34 17.42 13.98
CA CYS A 416 8.99 16.47 12.92
C CYS A 416 9.08 15.01 13.38
N ALA A 417 10.03 14.68 14.25
CA ALA A 417 10.22 13.30 14.72
C ALA A 417 9.13 12.86 15.71
N ILE A 418 8.74 13.74 16.65
CA ILE A 418 7.84 13.39 17.76
C ILE A 418 6.37 13.72 17.49
N ASN A 419 6.07 14.75 16.69
CA ASN A 419 4.70 15.21 16.43
C ASN A 419 4.24 14.79 15.03
N GLU A 420 3.22 13.94 14.99
CA GLU A 420 2.72 13.32 13.75
C GLU A 420 2.02 14.29 12.79
N ARG A 421 1.77 15.52 13.22
CA ARG A 421 1.12 16.57 12.43
C ARG A 421 2.06 17.68 12.01
N LYS A 422 3.34 17.61 12.39
CA LYS A 422 4.34 18.63 12.08
C LYS A 422 5.38 18.05 11.14
N ALA A 423 5.70 18.80 10.10
CA ALA A 423 6.67 18.41 9.11
C ALA A 423 7.71 19.53 8.93
N ASN A 424 8.99 19.15 8.83
CA ASN A 424 10.06 20.11 8.57
C ASN A 424 10.17 20.38 7.07
N HIS A 425 9.81 21.58 6.62
CA HIS A 425 9.84 21.96 5.19
C HIS A 425 11.17 22.57 4.73
N THR A 426 12.19 22.53 5.59
CA THR A 426 13.52 23.08 5.31
C THR A 426 14.59 22.00 5.25
N VAL A 427 15.54 22.20 4.35
CA VAL A 427 16.70 21.34 4.10
C VAL A 427 17.95 22.11 4.48
N LEU A 428 18.77 21.55 5.36
CA LEU A 428 20.08 22.13 5.65
C LEU A 428 21.06 21.77 4.53
N LEU A 429 21.62 22.74 3.81
CA LEU A 429 22.52 22.50 2.68
C LEU A 429 23.91 23.08 2.97
N LEU A 430 24.91 22.18 3.02
CA LEU A 430 26.31 22.56 3.20
C LEU A 430 27.06 22.49 1.88
N SER A 431 27.53 23.64 1.40
CA SER A 431 28.47 23.78 0.28
C SER A 431 29.90 23.97 0.79
N GLY A 432 30.90 23.72 -0.04
CA GLY A 432 32.31 23.93 0.29
C GLY A 432 33.21 22.87 -0.33
N ALA A 433 34.52 22.99 -0.12
CA ALA A 433 35.51 22.11 -0.73
C ALA A 433 35.24 20.61 -0.44
N GLN A 434 35.64 19.74 -1.37
CA GLN A 434 35.57 18.29 -1.19
C GLN A 434 36.50 17.87 -0.05
N GLY A 435 36.10 16.88 0.75
CA GLY A 435 36.96 16.31 1.80
C GLY A 435 36.97 17.06 3.14
N ILE A 436 36.27 18.19 3.28
CA ILE A 436 36.21 18.93 4.56
C ILE A 436 35.33 18.27 5.64
N GLY A 437 34.74 17.10 5.39
CA GLY A 437 33.96 16.36 6.38
C GLY A 437 32.46 16.67 6.47
N LYS A 438 31.86 17.38 5.50
CA LYS A 438 30.44 17.80 5.48
C LYS A 438 29.46 16.67 5.79
N THR A 439 29.54 15.59 5.01
CA THR A 439 28.67 14.42 5.19
C THR A 439 28.91 13.73 6.53
N THR A 440 30.18 13.63 6.97
CA THR A 440 30.54 13.03 8.26
C THR A 440 29.94 13.81 9.43
N TRP A 441 30.01 15.14 9.39
CA TRP A 441 29.42 16.01 10.40
C TRP A 441 27.90 15.86 10.47
N LEU A 442 27.21 15.87 9.32
CA LEU A 442 25.76 15.61 9.26
C LEU A 442 25.38 14.23 9.81
N ARG A 443 26.17 13.19 9.49
CA ARG A 443 25.97 11.85 10.05
C ARG A 443 26.16 11.82 11.57
N ASN A 444 27.06 12.63 12.09
CA ASN A 444 27.33 12.75 13.53
C ASN A 444 26.29 13.59 14.28
N LEU A 445 25.38 14.29 13.59
CA LEU A 445 24.21 14.89 14.24
C LEU A 445 23.24 13.82 14.76
N VAL A 446 23.17 12.67 14.11
CA VAL A 446 22.23 11.60 14.49
C VAL A 446 22.76 10.88 15.74
N PRO A 447 21.97 10.81 16.83
CA PRO A 447 22.37 10.10 18.04
C PRO A 447 22.71 8.63 17.75
N PRO A 448 23.68 8.02 18.46
CA PRO A 448 24.03 6.61 18.28
C PRO A 448 22.81 5.66 18.34
N ALA A 449 21.89 5.90 19.28
CA ALA A 449 20.64 5.13 19.43
C ALA A 449 19.71 5.21 18.21
N LEU A 450 19.79 6.30 17.43
CA LEU A 450 18.97 6.53 16.24
C LEU A 450 19.75 6.36 14.93
N ARG A 451 21.02 5.94 14.98
CA ARG A 451 21.91 5.85 13.81
C ARG A 451 21.35 4.96 12.71
N SER A 452 20.60 3.92 13.07
CA SER A 452 19.96 3.03 12.09
C SER A 452 18.83 3.72 11.32
N TYR A 453 18.22 4.78 11.85
CA TYR A 453 17.16 5.56 11.20
C TYR A 453 17.73 6.70 10.34
N MET A 454 18.99 6.62 9.94
CA MET A 454 19.62 7.58 9.04
C MET A 454 19.76 6.97 7.66
N TYR A 455 19.44 7.75 6.62
CA TYR A 455 19.80 7.44 5.25
C TYR A 455 20.82 8.45 4.74
N SER A 456 21.84 7.98 4.02
CA SER A 456 22.87 8.83 3.38
C SER A 456 23.08 8.32 1.96
N GLY A 457 22.82 9.17 0.98
CA GLY A 457 23.02 8.84 -0.43
C GLY A 457 22.05 9.57 -1.36
N ASN A 458 22.07 9.18 -2.63
CA ASN A 458 21.15 9.72 -3.63
C ASN A 458 19.74 9.17 -3.41
N LEU A 459 18.75 10.04 -3.60
CA LEU A 459 17.34 9.73 -3.52
C LEU A 459 16.69 10.06 -4.85
N ASP A 460 16.12 9.06 -5.50
CA ASP A 460 15.26 9.28 -6.66
C ASP A 460 13.85 9.65 -6.17
N PRO A 461 13.37 10.88 -6.42
CA PRO A 461 12.04 11.31 -6.00
C PRO A 461 10.88 10.55 -6.66
N ILE A 462 11.15 9.80 -7.74
CA ILE A 462 10.16 8.96 -8.45
C ILE A 462 9.94 7.64 -7.71
N ASP A 463 10.97 7.16 -7.00
CA ASP A 463 10.93 5.86 -6.35
C ASP A 463 9.91 5.85 -5.19
N LYS A 464 9.16 4.75 -5.09
CA LYS A 464 8.23 4.53 -3.99
C LYS A 464 8.97 4.31 -2.68
N ASP A 465 10.14 3.68 -2.75
CA ASP A 465 10.97 3.43 -1.57
C ASP A 465 11.49 4.75 -0.98
N ALA A 466 11.80 5.74 -1.84
CA ALA A 466 12.17 7.09 -1.42
C ALA A 466 11.06 7.78 -0.61
N SER A 467 9.79 7.57 -0.98
CA SER A 467 8.66 8.10 -0.20
C SER A 467 8.51 7.41 1.15
N LEU A 468 8.78 6.11 1.24
CA LEU A 468 8.76 5.37 2.51
C LEU A 468 9.92 5.76 3.44
N MET A 469 11.09 6.11 2.90
CA MET A 469 12.22 6.62 3.70
C MET A 469 11.85 7.85 4.53
N MET A 470 10.94 8.70 4.05
CA MET A 470 10.46 9.85 4.82
C MET A 470 9.65 9.48 6.07
N SER A 471 9.07 8.27 6.10
CA SER A 471 8.41 7.71 7.28
C SER A 471 9.40 6.97 8.17
N ASP A 472 10.33 6.24 7.55
CA ASP A 472 11.19 5.26 8.24
C ASP A 472 12.46 5.88 8.83
N CYS A 473 12.86 7.08 8.40
CA CYS A 473 14.09 7.76 8.82
C CYS A 473 13.85 8.95 9.75
N PHE A 474 14.83 9.23 10.61
CA PHE A 474 14.97 10.44 11.40
C PHE A 474 15.60 11.58 10.57
N LEU A 475 16.71 11.26 9.90
CA LEU A 475 17.45 12.18 9.04
C LEU A 475 17.78 11.52 7.70
N VAL A 476 17.51 12.24 6.63
CA VAL A 476 17.84 11.87 5.26
C VAL A 476 18.90 12.84 4.75
N ILE A 477 20.10 12.32 4.49
CA ILE A 477 21.26 13.07 4.00
C ILE A 477 21.40 12.82 2.50
N LEU A 478 21.20 13.87 1.72
CA LEU A 478 21.39 13.90 0.27
C LEU A 478 22.86 14.20 -0.03
N ASP A 479 23.62 13.16 -0.36
CA ASP A 479 25.02 13.31 -0.75
C ASP A 479 25.12 13.80 -2.19
N GLU A 480 25.98 14.79 -2.44
CA GLU A 480 26.30 15.31 -3.78
C GLU A 480 25.07 15.77 -4.61
N LEU A 481 24.35 16.77 -4.10
CA LEU A 481 23.19 17.34 -4.81
C LEU A 481 23.55 18.02 -6.16
N SER A 482 24.84 18.26 -6.43
CA SER A 482 25.36 19.03 -7.58
C SER A 482 25.26 18.34 -8.96
N GLY A 483 24.54 17.22 -9.08
CA GLY A 483 24.26 16.55 -10.37
C GLY A 483 22.78 16.53 -10.77
N GLN A 484 21.90 17.10 -9.94
CA GLN A 484 20.45 17.01 -10.14
C GLN A 484 19.97 18.04 -11.17
N SER A 485 19.19 17.56 -12.14
CA SER A 485 18.50 18.42 -13.10
C SER A 485 17.47 19.32 -12.38
N LYS A 486 17.10 20.41 -13.05
CA LYS A 486 15.99 21.29 -12.60
C LYS A 486 14.69 20.54 -12.32
N MET A 487 14.42 19.47 -13.09
CA MET A 487 13.23 18.63 -12.88
C MET A 487 13.32 17.85 -11.58
N GLU A 488 14.48 17.25 -11.28
CA GLU A 488 14.72 16.48 -10.06
C GLU A 488 14.69 17.37 -8.82
N LEU A 489 15.33 18.54 -8.85
CA LEU A 489 15.26 19.52 -7.76
C LEU A 489 13.82 19.96 -7.46
N ASN A 490 13.00 20.18 -8.49
CA ASN A 490 11.59 20.53 -8.30
C ASN A 490 10.78 19.36 -7.69
N ARG A 491 11.10 18.12 -8.07
CA ARG A 491 10.47 16.93 -7.45
C ARG A 491 10.90 16.75 -6.01
N MET A 492 12.19 16.98 -5.69
CA MET A 492 12.67 17.00 -4.30
C MET A 492 11.93 18.05 -3.49
N LYS A 493 11.78 19.29 -3.99
CA LYS A 493 10.99 20.34 -3.32
C LYS A 493 9.55 19.88 -3.05
N ALA A 494 8.92 19.19 -4.01
CA ALA A 494 7.58 18.65 -3.83
C ALA A 494 7.55 17.54 -2.76
N MET A 495 8.53 16.63 -2.75
CA MET A 495 8.70 15.59 -1.75
C MET A 495 8.88 16.18 -0.34
N ILE A 496 9.75 17.18 -0.17
CA ILE A 496 10.01 17.89 1.10
C ILE A 496 8.76 18.63 1.61
N THR A 497 7.78 18.94 0.76
CA THR A 497 6.55 19.64 1.16
C THR A 497 5.38 18.67 1.44
N LYS A 498 5.55 17.36 1.29
CA LYS A 498 4.48 16.40 1.62
C LYS A 498 4.23 16.39 3.12
N ASP A 499 2.96 16.46 3.54
CA ASP A 499 2.57 16.39 4.96
C ASP A 499 2.42 14.94 5.46
N ALA A 500 1.98 14.03 4.57
CA ALA A 500 1.79 12.62 4.88
C ALA A 500 2.11 11.74 3.66
N ILE A 501 2.36 10.45 3.90
CA ILE A 501 2.81 9.50 2.89
C ILE A 501 1.74 8.43 2.70
N LEU A 502 0.96 8.52 1.62
CA LEU A 502 -0.01 7.48 1.26
C LEU A 502 0.64 6.51 0.27
N GLU A 503 1.10 5.36 0.76
CA GLU A 503 1.78 4.38 -0.09
C GLU A 503 1.41 2.94 0.27
N ARG A 504 1.64 2.01 -0.67
CA ARG A 504 1.49 0.58 -0.44
C ARG A 504 2.86 -0.07 -0.35
N ARG A 505 3.25 -0.52 0.84
CA ARG A 505 4.50 -1.29 1.03
C ARG A 505 4.50 -2.56 0.17
N PRO A 506 5.68 -3.07 -0.23
CA PRO A 506 5.78 -4.35 -0.91
C PRO A 506 5.04 -5.45 -0.15
N TYR A 507 4.27 -6.27 -0.87
CA TYR A 507 3.45 -7.37 -0.33
C TYR A 507 2.27 -6.96 0.59
N ALA A 508 2.09 -5.67 0.88
CA ALA A 508 0.90 -5.18 1.57
C ALA A 508 -0.34 -5.26 0.66
N ARG A 509 -1.49 -5.60 1.23
CA ARG A 509 -2.75 -5.72 0.48
C ARG A 509 -3.35 -4.36 0.12
N ASN A 510 -3.26 -3.40 1.05
CA ASN A 510 -3.85 -2.08 0.96
C ASN A 510 -2.77 -1.00 1.05
N ALA A 511 -3.02 0.16 0.45
CA ALA A 511 -2.23 1.35 0.72
C ALA A 511 -2.59 1.90 2.11
N GLU A 512 -1.59 2.39 2.83
CA GLU A 512 -1.73 2.91 4.19
C GLU A 512 -1.17 4.33 4.26
N LEU A 513 -1.68 5.10 5.22
CA LEU A 513 -1.19 6.45 5.50
C LEU A 513 -0.06 6.36 6.53
N PHE A 514 1.15 6.69 6.11
CA PHE A 514 2.31 6.77 6.98
C PHE A 514 2.58 8.20 7.42
N VAL A 515 3.00 8.33 8.67
CA VAL A 515 3.40 9.61 9.27
C VAL A 515 4.75 10.00 8.71
N ARG A 516 4.88 11.25 8.26
CA ARG A 516 6.17 11.81 7.87
C ARG A 516 7.00 12.14 9.12
N ARG A 517 8.22 11.62 9.21
CA ARG A 517 9.11 11.80 10.37
C ARG A 517 10.50 12.30 10.03
N ALA A 518 10.92 12.15 8.77
CA ALA A 518 12.27 12.52 8.35
C ALA A 518 12.42 14.03 8.10
N SER A 519 13.54 14.56 8.59
CA SER A 519 14.10 15.83 8.13
C SER A 519 15.20 15.59 7.09
N PHE A 520 15.53 16.64 6.33
CA PHE A 520 16.47 16.54 5.22
C PHE A 520 17.69 17.42 5.45
N ALA A 521 18.86 16.89 5.10
CA ALA A 521 20.09 17.65 4.95
C ALA A 521 20.74 17.29 3.60
N ALA A 522 21.56 18.16 3.06
CA ALA A 522 22.21 18.00 1.76
C ALA A 522 23.66 18.49 1.81
N THR A 523 24.51 17.86 1.01
CA THR A 523 25.90 18.29 0.82
C THR A 523 26.18 18.51 -0.66
N VAL A 524 26.99 19.54 -0.95
CA VAL A 524 27.42 19.88 -2.30
C VAL A 524 28.86 20.37 -2.28
N ASN A 525 29.54 20.21 -3.41
CA ASN A 525 30.91 20.73 -3.57
C ASN A 525 30.91 22.10 -4.27
N ASP A 526 29.93 22.34 -5.14
CA ASP A 526 29.72 23.62 -5.82
C ASP A 526 28.78 24.52 -5.00
N SER A 527 28.98 25.83 -5.05
CA SER A 527 28.09 26.82 -4.46
C SER A 527 26.86 27.08 -5.34
N GLN A 528 26.95 26.93 -6.66
CA GLN A 528 25.86 27.22 -7.60
C GLN A 528 24.90 26.03 -7.83
N VAL A 529 24.11 25.68 -6.83
CA VAL A 529 23.25 24.47 -6.86
C VAL A 529 21.77 24.79 -7.10
N LEU A 530 21.34 26.01 -6.80
CA LEU A 530 19.93 26.38 -6.89
C LEU A 530 19.58 26.87 -8.30
N THR A 531 18.85 26.05 -9.06
CA THR A 531 18.47 26.32 -10.47
C THR A 531 17.18 27.16 -10.65
N ASP A 532 16.56 27.61 -9.55
CA ASP A 532 15.28 28.30 -9.56
C ASP A 532 15.32 29.56 -8.70
N HIS A 533 15.01 30.70 -9.31
CA HIS A 533 14.88 31.99 -8.63
C HIS A 533 13.66 32.06 -7.71
N THR A 534 12.66 31.18 -7.91
CA THR A 534 11.42 31.18 -7.12
C THR A 534 11.29 29.91 -6.27
N GLY A 535 11.28 30.04 -4.95
CA GLY A 535 11.03 28.90 -4.05
C GLY A 535 12.29 28.17 -3.54
N SER A 536 13.41 28.88 -3.45
CA SER A 536 14.65 28.44 -2.79
C SER A 536 14.60 28.52 -1.26
N ARG A 537 13.56 29.15 -0.68
CA ARG A 537 13.32 29.22 0.77
C ARG A 537 13.25 27.88 1.53
N ARG A 538 13.24 26.75 0.82
CA ARG A 538 13.28 25.40 1.41
C ARG A 538 14.70 24.93 1.68
N PHE A 539 15.72 25.56 1.09
CA PHE A 539 17.12 25.21 1.30
C PHE A 539 17.76 26.30 2.16
N LEU A 540 18.42 25.89 3.24
CA LEU A 540 19.23 26.74 4.10
C LEU A 540 20.68 26.53 3.65
N CYS A 541 21.16 27.37 2.73
CA CYS A 541 22.46 27.18 2.08
C CYS A 541 23.58 27.87 2.86
N PHE A 542 24.67 27.13 3.14
CA PHE A 542 25.84 27.67 3.81
C PHE A 542 27.10 27.19 3.13
N GLU A 543 27.95 28.15 2.76
CA GLU A 543 29.31 27.86 2.30
C GLU A 543 30.18 27.63 3.53
N THR A 544 30.71 26.41 3.60
CA THR A 544 31.47 25.90 4.73
C THR A 544 32.95 25.97 4.42
N LEU A 545 33.69 26.69 5.25
CA LEU A 545 35.13 26.91 5.11
C LEU A 545 35.92 25.82 5.84
N ARG A 546 35.49 25.47 7.05
CA ARG A 546 36.12 24.45 7.90
C ARG A 546 35.08 23.75 8.76
N ILE A 547 35.28 22.46 9.00
CA ILE A 547 34.46 21.67 9.93
C ILE A 547 35.39 20.93 10.89
N ASP A 548 35.13 21.09 12.18
CA ASP A 548 35.64 20.17 13.18
C ASP A 548 34.67 19.00 13.34
N TYR A 549 34.97 17.91 12.65
CA TYR A 549 34.22 16.66 12.75
C TYR A 549 34.80 15.70 13.80
N THR A 550 35.87 16.09 14.50
CA THR A 550 36.53 15.31 15.55
C THR A 550 35.98 15.61 16.94
N ALA A 551 35.43 16.80 17.13
CA ALA A 551 34.71 17.16 18.34
C ALA A 551 33.55 16.19 18.61
N GLU A 552 33.51 15.64 19.83
CA GLU A 552 32.41 14.79 20.27
C GLU A 552 31.14 15.64 20.44
N VAL A 553 30.06 15.22 19.78
CA VAL A 553 28.76 15.90 19.88
C VAL A 553 28.03 15.36 21.10
N ASP A 554 27.73 16.22 22.08
CA ASP A 554 26.83 15.88 23.18
C ASP A 554 25.37 15.89 22.68
N HIS A 555 24.95 14.76 22.09
CA HIS A 555 23.59 14.60 21.55
C HIS A 555 22.53 14.86 22.61
N ASN A 556 22.78 14.45 23.86
CA ASN A 556 21.81 14.58 24.93
C ASN A 556 21.55 16.06 25.24
N ALA A 557 22.61 16.86 25.40
CA ALA A 557 22.46 18.30 25.65
C ALA A 557 21.83 19.04 24.46
N VAL A 558 22.27 18.75 23.22
CA VAL A 558 21.75 19.39 22.00
C VAL A 558 20.25 19.11 21.83
N TYR A 559 19.85 17.84 21.93
CA TYR A 559 18.45 17.47 21.73
C TYR A 559 17.57 17.77 22.94
N ALA A 560 18.10 17.80 24.16
CA ALA A 560 17.37 18.29 25.34
C ALA A 560 17.01 19.77 25.17
N GLN A 561 17.97 20.60 24.75
CA GLN A 561 17.73 22.02 24.46
C GLN A 561 16.70 22.19 23.33
N ALA A 562 16.85 21.46 22.22
CA ALA A 562 15.92 21.56 21.09
C ALA A 562 14.48 21.11 21.49
N LEU A 563 14.36 20.09 22.33
CA LEU A 563 13.07 19.61 22.84
C LEU A 563 12.43 20.60 23.81
N ALA A 564 13.21 21.23 24.69
CA ALA A 564 12.72 22.27 25.59
C ALA A 564 12.17 23.47 24.81
N LEU A 565 12.96 24.00 23.85
CA LEU A 565 12.53 25.09 22.97
C LEU A 565 11.24 24.76 22.20
N TYR A 566 11.12 23.52 21.71
CA TYR A 566 9.88 23.08 21.05
C TYR A 566 8.68 23.13 22.01
N ARG A 567 8.84 22.64 23.24
CA ARG A 567 7.76 22.63 24.27
C ARG A 567 7.38 24.03 24.73
N GLU A 568 8.34 24.95 24.76
CA GLU A 568 8.13 26.38 25.07
C GLU A 568 7.46 27.16 23.94
N GLY A 569 7.29 26.55 22.76
CA GLY A 569 6.65 27.20 21.60
C GLY A 569 7.58 28.11 20.80
N PHE A 570 8.90 27.87 20.85
CA PHE A 570 9.89 28.57 20.03
C PHE A 570 9.50 28.58 18.54
N CYS A 571 9.61 29.73 17.89
CA CYS A 571 9.28 29.88 16.47
C CYS A 571 10.41 29.28 15.60
N TYR A 572 10.27 28.00 15.27
CA TYR A 572 11.23 27.25 14.46
C TYR A 572 10.96 27.32 12.95
N TRP A 573 9.84 27.89 12.51
CA TRP A 573 9.54 28.11 11.10
C TRP A 573 10.01 29.50 10.65
N PHE A 574 10.38 29.61 9.38
CA PHE A 574 10.82 30.87 8.78
C PHE A 574 9.60 31.64 8.28
N ALA A 575 9.41 32.88 8.73
CA ALA A 575 8.30 33.75 8.34
C ALA A 575 8.81 35.16 7.98
N ASN A 576 8.11 35.82 7.03
CA ASN A 576 8.32 37.22 6.62
C ASN A 576 9.81 37.59 6.49
N ASP A 577 10.36 38.35 7.45
CA ASP A 577 11.73 38.86 7.45
C ASP A 577 12.77 37.74 7.40
N ASP A 578 12.52 36.60 8.04
CA ASP A 578 13.42 35.43 7.95
C ASP A 578 13.48 34.88 6.52
N ILE A 579 12.38 34.99 5.75
CA ILE A 579 12.34 34.54 4.35
C ILE A 579 13.09 35.50 3.46
N ALA A 580 13.02 36.81 3.72
CA ALA A 580 13.80 37.81 3.00
C ALA A 580 15.30 37.56 3.22
N GLU A 581 15.75 37.51 4.48
CA GLU A 581 17.15 37.24 4.85
C GLU A 581 17.67 35.91 4.26
N LEU A 582 16.82 34.87 4.23
CA LEU A 582 17.14 33.59 3.62
C LEU A 582 17.26 33.66 2.10
N ASN A 583 16.39 34.42 1.43
CA ASN A 583 16.49 34.58 -0.02
C ASN A 583 17.76 35.35 -0.41
N ASP A 584 18.08 36.40 0.34
CA ASP A 584 19.30 37.21 0.15
C ASP A 584 20.54 36.33 0.35
N ASN A 585 20.56 35.50 1.40
CA ASN A 585 21.63 34.52 1.58
C ASN A 585 21.75 33.53 0.42
N ASN A 586 20.61 33.05 -0.08
CA ASN A 586 20.59 32.02 -1.11
C ASN A 586 20.90 32.55 -2.52
N GLU A 587 20.94 33.87 -2.73
CA GLU A 587 21.25 34.48 -4.04
C GLU A 587 22.63 34.05 -4.55
N THR A 588 23.63 34.02 -3.68
CA THR A 588 25.00 33.59 -4.01
C THR A 588 25.11 32.11 -4.39
N PHE A 589 24.11 31.31 -4.03
CA PHE A 589 24.03 29.88 -4.35
C PHE A 589 23.14 29.57 -5.56
N GLN A 590 22.59 30.60 -6.22
CA GLN A 590 21.79 30.44 -7.43
C GLN A 590 22.69 30.28 -8.64
N GLN A 591 22.38 29.28 -9.47
CA GLN A 591 22.99 29.15 -10.77
C GLN A 591 22.41 30.25 -11.68
N LEU A 592 23.27 31.15 -12.15
CA LEU A 592 22.90 32.13 -13.17
C LEU A 592 22.62 31.39 -14.48
N CYS A 593 21.48 31.68 -15.11
CA CYS A 593 21.21 31.16 -16.45
C CYS A 593 21.94 32.03 -17.48
N PRO A 594 22.38 31.45 -18.63
CA PRO A 594 23.03 32.21 -19.69
C PRO A 594 22.19 33.41 -20.16
N GLU A 595 20.86 33.27 -20.17
CA GLU A 595 19.95 34.38 -20.50
C GLU A 595 20.07 35.57 -19.55
N ALA A 596 20.35 35.34 -18.26
CA ALA A 596 20.54 36.41 -17.28
C ALA A 596 21.87 37.13 -17.51
N GLU A 597 22.96 36.38 -17.68
CA GLU A 597 24.29 36.94 -17.97
C GLU A 597 24.26 37.78 -19.24
N LEU A 598 23.64 37.26 -20.31
CA LEU A 598 23.51 37.97 -21.58
C LEU A 598 22.58 39.18 -21.48
N LEU A 599 21.50 39.09 -20.69
CA LEU A 599 20.63 40.25 -20.45
C LEU A 599 21.45 41.40 -19.85
N PHE A 600 22.18 41.14 -18.76
CA PHE A 600 22.99 42.18 -18.11
C PHE A 600 24.23 42.57 -18.92
N THR A 601 24.67 41.76 -19.87
CA THR A 601 25.73 42.15 -20.81
C THR A 601 25.25 43.17 -21.84
N TYR A 602 24.04 42.99 -22.39
CA TYR A 602 23.55 43.75 -23.55
C TYR A 602 22.47 44.78 -23.24
N PHE A 603 21.82 44.69 -22.07
CA PHE A 603 20.73 45.56 -21.66
C PHE A 603 20.93 46.06 -20.24
N ARG A 604 20.36 47.24 -19.96
CA ARG A 604 20.26 47.80 -18.61
C ARG A 604 18.91 48.46 -18.38
N LYS A 605 18.64 48.77 -17.10
CA LYS A 605 17.49 49.58 -16.73
C LYS A 605 17.67 51.02 -17.28
N PRO A 606 16.57 51.67 -17.70
CA PRO A 606 16.58 53.09 -18.02
C PRO A 606 16.86 53.91 -16.75
N THR A 607 17.69 54.93 -16.87
CA THR A 607 17.90 55.94 -15.82
C THR A 607 17.01 57.16 -16.06
N ARG A 608 16.96 58.07 -15.08
CA ARG A 608 16.08 59.24 -15.13
C ARG A 608 16.37 60.07 -16.39
N PHE A 609 15.31 60.46 -17.10
CA PHE A 609 15.34 61.25 -18.35
C PHE A 609 15.86 60.52 -19.60
N GLU A 610 16.06 59.20 -19.54
CA GLU A 610 16.33 58.40 -20.74
C GLU A 610 15.03 57.96 -21.43
N ASN A 611 15.09 57.80 -22.75
CA ASN A 611 13.97 57.26 -23.54
C ASN A 611 14.11 55.73 -23.65
N PRO A 612 13.32 54.95 -22.90
CA PRO A 612 13.44 53.49 -22.92
C PRO A 612 12.87 52.87 -24.19
N LEU A 613 13.45 51.76 -24.60
CA LEU A 613 12.82 50.84 -25.53
C LEU A 613 11.77 50.02 -24.78
N LEU A 614 10.59 49.84 -25.38
CA LEU A 614 9.54 48.97 -24.87
C LEU A 614 9.54 47.67 -25.67
N LEU A 615 10.21 46.65 -25.14
CA LEU A 615 10.39 45.37 -25.83
C LEU A 615 9.72 44.24 -25.07
N SER A 616 9.11 43.31 -25.80
CA SER A 616 8.69 42.03 -25.25
C SER A 616 9.90 41.16 -24.94
N THR A 617 9.72 40.17 -24.07
CA THR A 617 10.79 39.23 -23.71
C THR A 617 11.34 38.50 -24.95
N SER A 618 10.48 38.16 -25.91
CA SER A 618 10.92 37.54 -27.17
C SER A 618 11.80 38.48 -27.99
N GLU A 619 11.43 39.76 -28.11
CA GLU A 619 12.23 40.76 -28.84
C GLU A 619 13.59 41.00 -28.19
N ILE A 620 13.65 41.07 -26.85
CA ILE A 620 14.91 41.19 -26.11
C ILE A 620 15.79 39.96 -26.40
N LEU A 621 15.24 38.75 -26.30
CA LEU A 621 16.00 37.54 -26.58
C LEU A 621 16.47 37.46 -28.04
N THR A 622 15.64 37.87 -29.00
CA THR A 622 16.03 37.91 -30.43
C THR A 622 17.22 38.84 -30.65
N ARG A 623 17.22 40.04 -30.04
CA ARG A 623 18.36 40.97 -30.15
C ARG A 623 19.64 40.41 -29.52
N ILE A 624 19.52 39.70 -28.39
CA ILE A 624 20.66 38.97 -27.80
C ILE A 624 21.16 37.89 -28.76
N ALA A 625 20.26 37.08 -29.31
CA ALA A 625 20.57 35.98 -30.21
C ALA A 625 21.29 36.43 -31.49
N GLU A 626 20.89 37.57 -32.06
CA GLU A 626 21.54 38.17 -33.23
C GLU A 626 23.01 38.52 -32.99
N ARG A 627 23.36 38.97 -31.77
CA ARG A 627 24.72 39.39 -31.40
C ARG A 627 25.62 38.25 -30.93
N THR A 628 25.03 37.19 -30.38
CA THR A 628 25.77 36.13 -29.67
C THR A 628 25.70 34.76 -30.36
N ARG A 629 24.84 34.62 -31.39
CA ARG A 629 24.42 33.33 -31.96
C ARG A 629 23.79 32.39 -30.91
N PHE A 630 23.28 32.94 -29.81
CA PHE A 630 22.54 32.19 -28.80
C PHE A 630 21.24 31.63 -29.39
N ASN A 631 20.97 30.34 -29.17
CA ASN A 631 19.77 29.70 -29.70
C ASN A 631 18.53 30.13 -28.90
N ALA A 632 17.73 31.03 -29.47
CA ALA A 632 16.48 31.47 -28.85
C ALA A 632 15.42 30.35 -28.87
N THR A 633 15.18 29.74 -27.70
CA THR A 633 14.11 28.74 -27.51
C THR A 633 12.93 29.33 -26.73
N THR A 634 11.75 28.70 -26.82
CA THR A 634 10.59 29.07 -25.98
C THR A 634 10.91 29.01 -24.49
N THR A 635 11.75 28.05 -24.07
CA THR A 635 12.22 27.93 -22.68
C THR A 635 13.09 29.12 -22.27
N SER A 636 14.00 29.56 -23.16
CA SER A 636 14.84 30.74 -22.93
C SER A 636 14.03 32.03 -22.81
N VAL A 637 12.97 32.19 -23.62
CA VAL A 637 12.05 33.33 -23.48
C VAL A 637 11.38 33.32 -22.10
N ILE A 638 10.93 32.15 -21.62
CA ILE A 638 10.31 32.04 -20.30
C ILE A 638 11.32 32.35 -19.19
N GLN A 639 12.56 31.86 -19.29
CA GLN A 639 13.60 32.10 -18.30
C GLN A 639 13.98 33.59 -18.25
N LEU A 640 14.27 34.20 -19.40
CA LEU A 640 14.56 35.63 -19.50
C LEU A 640 13.43 36.49 -18.93
N GLY A 641 12.17 36.11 -19.17
CA GLY A 641 11.01 36.82 -18.63
C GLY A 641 10.91 36.76 -17.11
N LYS A 642 11.38 35.66 -16.49
CA LYS A 642 11.49 35.56 -15.03
C LYS A 642 12.62 36.46 -14.51
N VAL A 643 13.77 36.45 -15.18
CA VAL A 643 14.94 37.28 -14.80
C VAL A 643 14.60 38.77 -14.89
N LEU A 644 13.95 39.23 -15.97
CA LEU A 644 13.51 40.62 -16.12
C LEU A 644 12.62 41.05 -14.94
N LYS A 645 11.69 40.19 -14.54
CA LYS A 645 10.79 40.46 -13.42
C LYS A 645 11.51 40.45 -12.07
N SER A 646 12.38 39.47 -11.80
CA SER A 646 13.10 39.38 -10.51
C SER A 646 14.13 40.50 -10.36
N SER A 647 14.73 40.95 -11.46
CA SER A 647 15.73 42.01 -11.49
C SER A 647 15.12 43.42 -11.51
N GLY A 648 13.80 43.54 -11.36
CA GLY A 648 13.11 44.83 -11.20
C GLY A 648 12.93 45.66 -12.48
N PHE A 649 13.00 45.06 -13.68
CA PHE A 649 12.69 45.80 -14.91
C PHE A 649 11.20 46.18 -14.95
N GLU A 650 10.91 47.45 -15.27
CA GLU A 650 9.55 47.96 -15.30
C GLU A 650 8.75 47.31 -16.44
N MET A 651 7.59 46.73 -16.10
CA MET A 651 6.71 46.03 -17.05
C MET A 651 5.42 46.81 -17.29
N GLN A 652 5.12 47.07 -18.56
CA GLN A 652 3.93 47.78 -19.00
C GLN A 652 3.09 46.91 -19.93
N LYS A 653 1.76 46.96 -19.78
CA LYS A 653 0.82 46.25 -20.67
C LYS A 653 0.27 47.22 -21.70
N LYS A 654 0.65 47.06 -22.97
CA LYS A 654 0.14 47.87 -24.11
C LYS A 654 -0.43 46.94 -25.18
N HIS A 655 -1.62 47.26 -25.70
CA HIS A 655 -2.30 46.48 -26.76
C HIS A 655 -2.35 44.96 -26.50
N GLY A 656 -2.55 44.54 -25.25
CA GLY A 656 -2.60 43.12 -24.87
C GLY A 656 -1.23 42.43 -24.73
N LYS A 657 -0.12 43.09 -25.07
CA LYS A 657 1.26 42.57 -24.93
C LYS A 657 1.90 43.09 -23.64
N ARG A 658 2.76 42.27 -23.01
CA ARG A 658 3.62 42.66 -21.89
C ARG A 658 4.96 43.12 -22.46
N LEU A 659 5.34 44.37 -22.21
CA LEU A 659 6.57 45.00 -22.67
C LEU A 659 7.39 45.45 -21.45
N TYR A 660 8.71 45.36 -21.55
CA TYR A 660 9.65 45.80 -20.53
C TYR A 660 10.40 47.03 -21.01
N SER A 661 10.57 48.01 -20.11
CA SER A 661 11.38 49.21 -20.35
C SER A 661 12.87 48.87 -20.21
N VAL A 662 13.62 48.95 -21.30
CA VAL A 662 15.04 48.58 -21.36
C VAL A 662 15.86 49.59 -22.17
N ILE A 663 17.14 49.72 -21.85
CA ILE A 663 18.13 50.37 -22.71
C ILE A 663 19.05 49.29 -23.29
N GLU A 664 19.16 49.26 -24.62
CA GLU A 664 20.10 48.38 -25.31
C GLU A 664 21.47 49.06 -25.41
N LEU A 665 22.52 48.32 -25.08
CA LEU A 665 23.88 48.84 -25.08
C LEU A 665 24.50 48.78 -26.47
N SER A 666 25.29 49.80 -26.81
CA SER A 666 26.09 49.81 -28.03
C SER A 666 27.26 48.81 -27.93
N HIS A 667 27.85 48.46 -29.08
CA HIS A 667 29.00 47.56 -29.10
C HIS A 667 30.15 48.07 -28.20
N ASP A 668 30.45 49.37 -28.26
CA ASP A 668 31.52 49.98 -27.46
C ASP A 668 31.20 49.95 -25.96
N GLN A 669 29.93 50.13 -25.56
CA GLN A 669 29.50 50.02 -24.17
C GLN A 669 29.61 48.58 -23.64
N VAL A 670 29.27 47.59 -24.47
CA VAL A 670 29.45 46.17 -24.11
C VAL A 670 30.93 45.82 -23.97
N VAL A 671 31.77 46.28 -24.90
CA VAL A 671 33.23 46.07 -24.83
C VAL A 671 33.83 46.76 -23.60
N ALA A 672 33.36 47.96 -23.26
CA ALA A 672 33.78 48.65 -22.05
C ALA A 672 33.40 47.85 -20.79
N ARG A 673 32.16 47.34 -20.70
CA ARG A 673 31.72 46.45 -19.60
C ARG A 673 32.55 45.17 -19.50
N GLN A 674 32.84 44.52 -20.63
CA GLN A 674 33.68 43.32 -20.67
C GLN A 674 35.13 43.59 -20.20
N ARG A 675 35.59 44.84 -20.31
CA ARG A 675 36.88 45.31 -19.78
C ARG A 675 36.79 45.83 -18.34
N GLY A 676 35.63 45.71 -17.69
CA GLY A 676 35.38 46.20 -16.33
C GLY A 676 35.19 47.73 -16.23
N LEU A 677 34.89 48.41 -17.34
CA LEU A 677 34.71 49.86 -17.40
C LEU A 677 33.25 50.20 -17.73
N GLY A 678 32.47 50.66 -16.76
CA GLY A 678 31.09 51.09 -16.96
C GLY A 678 30.49 51.76 -15.73
N ASN A 679 29.70 52.84 -15.94
CA ASN A 679 28.91 53.47 -14.89
C ASN A 679 27.52 52.82 -14.84
N ASP A 680 27.37 51.79 -14.02
CA ASP A 680 26.06 51.34 -13.59
C ASP A 680 25.72 52.07 -12.29
N SER A 681 24.65 52.86 -12.30
CA SER A 681 24.22 53.71 -11.20
C SER A 681 23.76 52.93 -9.94
N GLU A 682 24.12 51.66 -9.81
CA GLU A 682 23.82 50.79 -8.66
C GLU A 682 25.09 50.31 -7.93
N ASP A 683 26.31 50.63 -8.39
CA ASP A 683 27.58 50.22 -7.75
C ASP A 683 28.05 51.14 -6.60
N SER A 684 27.23 52.12 -6.19
CA SER A 684 27.49 52.94 -5.00
C SER A 684 26.66 52.43 -3.82
N GLY A 685 27.00 51.26 -3.31
CA GLY A 685 26.58 50.78 -1.99
C GLY A 685 27.69 50.99 -0.97
N ASP A 686 27.45 51.89 -0.02
CA ASP A 686 28.11 52.01 1.29
C ASP A 686 29.64 51.95 1.37
N LEU A 687 30.28 53.08 1.05
CA LEU A 687 31.46 53.52 1.80
C LEU A 687 31.06 54.78 2.58
N SER A 688 30.46 54.59 3.75
CA SER A 688 30.40 55.63 4.77
C SER A 688 31.77 55.77 5.43
N GLU A 689 32.62 56.62 4.86
CA GLU A 689 33.71 57.20 5.63
C GLU A 689 33.11 58.18 6.64
N ASN A 690 33.15 57.80 7.92
CA ASN A 690 32.97 58.71 9.03
C ASN A 690 34.14 59.71 9.03
N GLU A 691 33.86 61.02 8.93
CA GLU A 691 34.47 62.08 9.76
C GLU A 691 33.74 63.44 9.53
N PRO A 692 33.78 64.38 10.50
CA PRO A 692 32.61 65.17 10.89
C PRO A 692 32.47 66.51 10.17
N ASP A 693 31.21 66.91 9.95
CA ASP A 693 30.82 68.26 9.53
C ASP A 693 31.15 69.29 10.62
N ASN A 694 32.03 70.25 10.27
CA ASN A 694 32.07 71.56 10.90
C ASN A 694 31.07 72.45 10.17
N GLU A 695 29.95 72.75 10.83
CA GLU A 695 28.98 73.75 10.40
C GLU A 695 29.58 75.17 10.47
N GLU A 696 29.69 75.84 9.34
CA GLU A 696 29.57 77.30 9.29
C GLU A 696 28.55 77.71 8.22
N ASN A 697 27.35 78.03 8.73
CA ASN A 697 26.41 79.05 8.28
C ASN A 697 26.72 79.74 6.93
N MET A 698 25.78 79.65 5.98
CA MET A 698 25.24 80.85 5.33
C MET A 698 23.80 80.64 4.86
N CYS A 699 23.03 81.68 5.11
CA CYS A 699 21.57 81.79 5.11
C CYS A 699 21.03 82.04 3.70
N ASP A 700 20.00 81.29 3.29
CA ASP A 700 19.19 81.63 2.12
C ASP A 700 18.25 82.81 2.42
N PRO A 701 18.10 83.80 1.52
CA PRO A 701 17.07 84.82 1.64
C PRO A 701 15.76 84.34 1.03
N LYS A 702 14.70 84.37 1.85
CA LYS A 702 13.31 84.23 1.45
C LYS A 702 12.92 85.29 0.42
N LEU A 703 12.14 84.90 -0.59
CA LEU A 703 11.14 85.78 -1.17
C LEU A 703 9.77 85.07 -1.29
N PRO A 704 8.68 85.84 -1.16
CA PRO A 704 7.36 85.34 -0.80
C PRO A 704 6.48 85.14 -2.04
N PHE A 705 5.65 84.11 -2.04
CA PHE A 705 4.19 84.13 -2.27
C PHE A 705 3.62 82.73 -2.00
#